data_AF-G8Y4G2-F1
#
_entry.id   AF-G8Y4G2-F1
#
_cell.length_a   1.000
_cell.length_b   1.000
_cell.length_c   1.000
_cell.angle_alpha   90.00
_cell.angle_beta   90.00
_cell.angle_gamma   90.00
#
_symmetry.space_group_name_H-M   'P 1'
#
loop_
_entity.id
_entity.type
_entity.pdbx_description
1 polymer ?
#
loop_
_entity_poly.entity_id
_entity_poly.type
_entity_poly.pdbx_seq_one_letter_code
_entity_poly.pdbx_strand_id
1 'polypeptide(L)'
;MTEDKIKQMRRDSTVLGTMNKILVANRGEIPIRIFRTAHELSMQTVAIYSHEDRLSMHRLKADESYAIGAKGQYSPVQAYLQMDEILDIAKKHQVNMIHPGYGFLSENSEFARKVEEAGIAWVGPSYKTIDAVGDKVSARKLALDNGVPVVPGTPGPIDNVEEAVQFVEKHGLPVIIKAAFGGGGRGMRVVREGDDIAEAFQRATSEAKTAFGNGTCFIERFLDKPKHIEVQLLADNYGNTIHLFERDCSVQRRHQKVVEIGPAKNLPRKARDAILTDAVKLARSANYRNAGTAEFLVDEQNRHYFIEINPRIQVEHTVTEEITGVDIVAAQIQITAGASLQQLGLLQDKITTRGFAIQCRITTEDPAKNFQPDTGKIEVYRSAGGNGVRLDGGNGFSGSIISPHYDSMLVKCSCSGSTYEIARRKMLRSLIEFRIRGVKTNIPFLLTLLTNETFISGDCWTTFIDDTPTLFQMISSQNRAMKILNYLGDLVVNGSSIKGQMGDPKLETEALIPELHDPSTGIKINPDSSLAPRGWRQVLLENGPDKFAQLVRQFNGTLIMDTTWRDAHQSLLATRVRTIDLLNIAPTTAYALRGCFALECWGGATFDVAMRFLYEDPWSRLRKLRKLVPNIPFQMLLRGANGVAYSSLPDNAIDHFVLQAKENGVDIFRVFDALNDLEQLKVGVDAVRKAGGVIESTVCYSGDMLQPGKKYNLDYYLSVVDEIVKLGTHFLGIKDMAGTLKPRAARILISAIRERYPDLPIHVHTHDSAGTGVASMTEAAKAGADVIDAASNSISGMTSQPSINAILASFESEIDSGLVPSLVTELDNYWGQMRLLYSCFEADLKGPDPEVYQHEIPGGQLTNLLFQAQQLGLGTKWLLTKEAYKTANHLLGDIVKVTPTSKVVGDLAQFMVTNNLTEEDVKKLAAELDFPSSILDFMEGLMGTPYGGFPEPLRTNILGNKRPKLSKRPGLGLAPIDFEAVKNELVSRYGSKITECDIASYVMYPKVFEDFKAQLDKYGDLSVLPTRYFLRAAKINEEFSVDIDQGKTLIIKLLAIGEINEKTGRRDVFFELNGEARSVSIVDTSLSIETKSRPKANNPNHVGAPMSGVIIELKAKSGQDIKKGDPVAVLSAMKMEMVISAPVHGKVGEVFVKEGESVDANDLLLDINN
;
A
#
# COMPACT_ATOMS: atom_id res chain seq x y z
N MET A 1 -39.62 7.66 30.06
CA MET A 1 -39.33 8.16 31.42
C MET A 1 -38.94 9.62 31.28
N THR A 2 -39.62 10.56 31.95
CA THR A 2 -39.33 12.00 31.78
C THR A 2 -37.99 12.35 32.43
N GLU A 3 -37.29 13.36 31.90
CA GLU A 3 -36.00 13.82 32.42
C GLU A 3 -36.07 14.20 33.91
N ASP A 4 -37.20 14.78 34.34
CA ASP A 4 -37.47 15.13 35.74
C ASP A 4 -37.57 13.90 36.66
N LYS A 5 -38.13 12.78 36.19
CA LYS A 5 -38.17 11.53 36.97
C LYS A 5 -36.78 10.93 37.16
N ILE A 6 -35.91 11.03 36.17
CA ILE A 6 -34.51 10.56 36.26
C ILE A 6 -33.74 11.45 37.25
N LYS A 7 -33.92 12.77 37.18
CA LYS A 7 -33.31 13.72 38.14
C LYS A 7 -33.78 13.48 39.56
N GLN A 8 -35.06 13.19 39.77
CA GLN A 8 -35.61 12.88 41.09
C GLN A 8 -35.06 11.56 41.64
N MET A 9 -35.03 10.48 40.84
CA MET A 9 -34.45 9.21 41.27
C MET A 9 -32.97 9.30 41.64
N ARG A 10 -32.19 10.13 40.93
CA ARG A 10 -30.79 10.40 41.30
C ARG A 10 -30.68 11.14 42.63
N ARG A 11 -31.54 12.14 42.88
CA ARG A 11 -31.58 12.88 44.17
C ARG A 11 -31.95 11.98 45.34
N ASP A 12 -32.87 11.04 45.13
CA ASP A 12 -33.32 10.13 46.18
C ASP A 12 -32.30 9.01 46.47
N SER A 13 -31.26 8.87 45.62
CA SER A 13 -30.21 7.83 45.71
C SER A 13 -28.84 8.39 46.13
N THR A 14 -28.74 9.63 46.61
CA THR A 14 -27.42 10.24 46.91
C THR A 14 -26.74 9.57 48.11
N VAL A 15 -25.52 9.08 47.89
CA VAL A 15 -24.72 8.40 48.93
C VAL A 15 -23.88 9.41 49.74
N LEU A 16 -23.63 10.61 49.19
CA LEU A 16 -22.71 11.62 49.72
C LEU A 16 -23.40 12.86 50.31
N GLY A 17 -24.72 12.82 50.50
CA GLY A 17 -25.49 13.92 51.09
C GLY A 17 -25.44 15.22 50.26
N THR A 18 -25.02 16.33 50.88
CA THR A 18 -24.93 17.66 50.25
C THR A 18 -23.73 17.81 49.30
N MET A 19 -22.76 16.90 49.33
CA MET A 19 -21.60 16.89 48.43
C MET A 19 -21.92 16.12 47.15
N ASN A 20 -22.89 16.61 46.36
CA ASN A 20 -23.46 15.83 45.26
C ASN A 20 -23.13 16.37 43.86
N LYS A 21 -22.34 17.45 43.72
CA LYS A 21 -21.96 18.01 42.42
C LYS A 21 -20.44 18.17 42.29
N ILE A 22 -19.87 17.57 41.24
CA ILE A 22 -18.43 17.52 40.99
C ILE A 22 -18.07 18.12 39.63
N LEU A 23 -17.07 19.00 39.61
CA LEU A 23 -16.44 19.50 38.40
C LEU A 23 -15.12 18.77 38.17
N VAL A 24 -14.85 18.37 36.94
CA VAL A 24 -13.54 17.81 36.58
C VAL A 24 -12.73 18.85 35.81
N ALA A 25 -11.64 19.31 36.41
CA ALA A 25 -10.77 20.34 35.84
C ALA A 25 -9.74 19.71 34.87
N ASN A 26 -10.23 19.02 33.83
CA ASN A 26 -9.40 18.27 32.89
C ASN A 26 -10.15 17.99 31.56
N ARG A 27 -9.52 17.25 30.64
CA ARG A 27 -10.04 16.87 29.32
C ARG A 27 -9.74 15.41 28.95
N GLY A 28 -10.34 14.93 27.87
CA GLY A 28 -10.01 13.62 27.28
C GLY A 28 -10.62 12.44 28.03
N GLU A 29 -9.84 11.38 28.27
CA GLU A 29 -10.36 10.15 28.90
C GLU A 29 -10.64 10.34 30.41
N ILE A 30 -9.78 11.06 31.13
CA ILE A 30 -9.85 11.09 32.60
C ILE A 30 -11.10 11.77 33.15
N PRO A 31 -11.66 12.85 32.57
CA PRO A 31 -12.99 13.32 32.97
C PRO A 31 -14.06 12.27 32.72
N ILE A 32 -14.02 11.53 31.61
CA ILE A 32 -15.01 10.48 31.33
C ILE A 32 -14.93 9.39 32.41
N ARG A 33 -13.71 8.97 32.79
CA ARG A 33 -13.48 8.02 33.89
C ARG A 33 -14.04 8.52 35.21
N ILE A 34 -13.85 9.80 35.55
CA ILE A 34 -14.35 10.40 36.79
C ILE A 34 -15.88 10.58 36.74
N PHE A 35 -16.44 11.03 35.62
CA PHE A 35 -17.87 11.19 35.44
C PHE A 35 -18.62 9.87 35.57
N ARG A 36 -18.07 8.76 35.05
CA ARG A 36 -18.64 7.42 35.23
C ARG A 36 -18.83 7.07 36.71
N THR A 37 -17.76 7.18 37.50
CA THR A 37 -17.83 6.90 38.94
C THR A 37 -18.69 7.91 39.69
N ALA A 38 -18.61 9.19 39.36
CA ALA A 38 -19.49 10.19 39.95
C ALA A 38 -20.97 9.84 39.70
N HIS A 39 -21.30 9.33 38.50
CA HIS A 39 -22.64 8.84 38.18
C HIS A 39 -23.04 7.62 38.99
N GLU A 40 -22.14 6.65 39.16
CA GLU A 40 -22.35 5.46 40.01
C GLU A 40 -22.58 5.85 41.48
N LEU A 41 -21.95 6.94 41.94
CA LEU A 41 -22.18 7.56 43.25
C LEU A 41 -23.38 8.51 43.29
N SER A 42 -24.19 8.56 42.23
CA SER A 42 -25.37 9.43 42.07
C SER A 42 -25.09 10.93 42.20
N MET A 43 -23.90 11.37 41.77
CA MET A 43 -23.51 12.79 41.71
C MET A 43 -23.89 13.43 40.36
N GLN A 44 -24.06 14.75 40.38
CA GLN A 44 -24.10 15.61 39.20
C GLN A 44 -22.70 15.97 38.74
N THR A 45 -22.49 16.02 37.43
CA THR A 45 -21.16 16.18 36.83
C THR A 45 -21.04 17.43 35.97
N VAL A 46 -19.92 18.13 36.09
CA VAL A 46 -19.62 19.35 35.32
C VAL A 46 -18.31 19.18 34.55
N ALA A 47 -18.35 19.37 33.24
CA ALA A 47 -17.18 19.45 32.37
C ALA A 47 -16.80 20.90 32.05
N ILE A 48 -15.52 21.13 31.81
CA ILE A 48 -14.98 22.38 31.26
C ILE A 48 -14.29 22.10 29.93
N TYR A 49 -14.32 23.04 28.98
CA TYR A 49 -13.69 22.82 27.67
C TYR A 49 -13.13 24.11 27.05
N SER A 50 -12.03 24.01 26.28
CA SER A 50 -11.59 25.10 25.39
C SER A 50 -12.45 25.17 24.13
N HIS A 51 -12.40 26.28 23.39
CA HIS A 51 -13.12 26.40 22.11
C HIS A 51 -12.77 25.30 21.10
N GLU A 52 -11.50 24.89 21.02
CA GLU A 52 -11.00 23.84 20.13
C GLU A 52 -11.49 22.45 20.54
N ASP A 53 -11.79 22.24 21.83
CA ASP A 53 -12.30 20.99 22.39
C ASP A 53 -13.83 20.91 22.43
N ARG A 54 -14.55 21.86 21.81
CA ARG A 54 -16.03 21.88 21.78
C ARG A 54 -16.67 20.61 21.21
N LEU A 55 -15.91 19.80 20.46
CA LEU A 55 -16.34 18.52 19.87
C LEU A 55 -15.79 17.29 20.62
N SER A 56 -15.06 17.47 21.73
CA SER A 56 -14.50 16.35 22.49
C SER A 56 -15.59 15.58 23.24
N MET A 57 -15.44 14.26 23.31
CA MET A 57 -16.43 13.36 23.91
C MET A 57 -16.69 13.66 25.40
N HIS A 58 -15.67 14.09 26.15
CA HIS A 58 -15.79 14.31 27.60
C HIS A 58 -16.83 15.37 27.95
N ARG A 59 -16.95 16.42 27.11
CA ARG A 59 -17.96 17.46 27.23
C ARG A 59 -19.38 16.87 27.21
N LEU A 60 -19.61 15.87 26.36
CA LEU A 60 -20.92 15.23 26.16
C LEU A 60 -21.22 14.15 27.21
N LYS A 61 -20.27 13.82 28.09
CA LYS A 61 -20.41 12.80 29.13
C LYS A 61 -20.75 13.36 30.51
N ALA A 62 -20.64 14.68 30.70
CA ALA A 62 -21.09 15.36 31.90
C ALA A 62 -22.57 15.78 31.80
N ASP A 63 -23.21 16.03 32.95
CA ASP A 63 -24.59 16.55 33.01
C ASP A 63 -24.63 18.04 32.57
N GLU A 64 -23.57 18.80 32.89
CA GLU A 64 -23.39 20.21 32.51
C GLU A 64 -21.99 20.43 31.90
N SER A 65 -21.84 21.38 30.97
CA SER A 65 -20.53 21.72 30.42
C SER A 65 -20.36 23.20 30.09
N TYR A 66 -19.20 23.78 30.42
CA TYR A 66 -18.92 25.20 30.27
C TYR A 66 -17.61 25.48 29.54
N ALA A 67 -17.62 26.49 28.67
CA ALA A 67 -16.42 26.93 27.97
C ALA A 67 -15.51 27.72 28.91
N ILE A 68 -14.20 27.54 28.80
CA ILE A 68 -13.21 28.32 29.55
C ILE A 68 -12.78 29.52 28.70
N GLY A 69 -13.12 30.72 29.14
CA GLY A 69 -12.88 31.96 28.41
C GLY A 69 -13.67 32.09 27.10
N ALA A 70 -13.57 33.25 26.47
CA ALA A 70 -14.13 33.53 25.15
C ALA A 70 -13.26 32.91 24.03
N LYS A 71 -13.86 32.74 22.84
CA LYS A 71 -13.14 32.23 21.66
C LYS A 71 -11.93 33.12 21.35
N GLY A 72 -10.73 32.51 21.32
CA GLY A 72 -9.47 33.20 21.03
C GLY A 72 -8.86 33.96 22.21
N GLN A 73 -9.49 33.95 23.40
CA GLN A 73 -8.94 34.60 24.60
C GLN A 73 -7.70 33.87 25.14
N TYR A 74 -7.72 32.54 25.09
CA TYR A 74 -6.62 31.68 25.55
C TYR A 74 -6.20 30.71 24.46
N SER A 75 -4.92 30.34 24.43
CA SER A 75 -4.50 29.17 23.64
C SER A 75 -5.18 27.89 24.17
N PRO A 76 -5.30 26.82 23.36
CA PRO A 76 -6.11 25.64 23.73
C PRO A 76 -5.69 24.99 25.06
N VAL A 77 -4.37 24.90 25.31
CA VAL A 77 -3.82 24.35 26.55
C VAL A 77 -3.94 25.34 27.70
N GLN A 78 -3.67 26.63 27.44
CA GLN A 78 -3.70 27.68 28.46
C GLN A 78 -5.09 27.83 29.09
N ALA A 79 -6.16 27.58 28.33
CA ALA A 79 -7.53 27.57 28.83
C ALA A 79 -7.68 26.65 30.06
N TYR A 80 -7.20 25.40 29.98
CA TYR A 80 -7.25 24.44 31.08
C TYR A 80 -6.29 24.75 32.24
N LEU A 81 -5.47 25.80 32.13
CA LEU A 81 -4.58 26.30 33.19
C LEU A 81 -5.12 27.58 33.86
N GLN A 82 -6.27 28.11 33.42
CA GLN A 82 -6.86 29.32 34.00
C GLN A 82 -7.60 29.01 35.31
N MET A 83 -6.87 29.03 36.43
CA MET A 83 -7.40 28.72 37.76
C MET A 83 -8.62 29.54 38.14
N ASP A 84 -8.57 30.86 37.93
CA ASP A 84 -9.61 31.79 38.37
C ASP A 84 -10.91 31.61 37.55
N GLU A 85 -10.80 31.45 36.23
CA GLU A 85 -11.94 31.13 35.35
C GLU A 85 -12.61 29.81 35.74
N ILE A 86 -11.82 28.77 36.06
CA ILE A 86 -12.36 27.46 36.48
C ILE A 86 -13.10 27.61 37.82
N LEU A 87 -12.57 28.40 38.76
CA LEU A 87 -13.22 28.66 40.05
C LEU A 87 -14.50 29.48 39.89
N ASP A 88 -14.52 30.46 38.99
CA ASP A 88 -15.71 31.27 38.71
C ASP A 88 -16.82 30.42 38.10
N ILE A 89 -16.49 29.51 37.17
CA ILE A 89 -17.42 28.50 36.67
C ILE A 89 -17.94 27.64 37.82
N ALA A 90 -17.05 27.10 38.67
CA ALA A 90 -17.43 26.23 39.77
C ALA A 90 -18.38 26.92 40.77
N LYS A 91 -18.09 28.16 41.16
CA LYS A 91 -18.93 28.98 42.05
C LYS A 91 -20.28 29.31 41.42
N LYS A 92 -20.28 29.79 40.18
CA LYS A 92 -21.50 30.15 39.45
C LYS A 92 -22.46 28.98 39.32
N HIS A 93 -21.92 27.76 39.19
CA HIS A 93 -22.70 26.54 38.99
C HIS A 93 -22.82 25.68 40.25
N GLN A 94 -22.50 26.23 41.43
CA GLN A 94 -22.71 25.61 42.75
C GLN A 94 -22.07 24.22 42.87
N VAL A 95 -20.85 24.08 42.37
CA VAL A 95 -20.06 22.84 42.47
C VAL A 95 -19.58 22.64 43.91
N ASN A 96 -19.66 21.41 44.42
CA ASN A 96 -19.20 21.06 45.77
C ASN A 96 -17.77 20.54 45.78
N MET A 97 -17.35 19.82 44.73
CA MET A 97 -16.04 19.20 44.63
C MET A 97 -15.36 19.51 43.29
N ILE A 98 -14.05 19.75 43.29
CA ILE A 98 -13.23 19.78 42.07
C ILE A 98 -12.28 18.60 42.09
N HIS A 99 -12.36 17.76 41.05
CA HIS A 99 -11.40 16.71 40.79
C HIS A 99 -10.47 17.14 39.66
N PRO A 100 -9.15 17.19 39.87
CA PRO A 100 -8.25 17.70 38.84
C PRO A 100 -7.82 16.66 37.80
N GLY A 101 -8.22 15.39 37.92
CA GLY A 101 -7.66 14.30 37.12
C GLY A 101 -6.14 14.18 37.27
N TYR A 102 -5.43 14.12 36.14
CA TYR A 102 -3.96 14.12 36.07
C TYR A 102 -3.44 15.10 35.02
N GLY A 103 -2.20 15.57 35.14
CA GLY A 103 -1.68 16.67 34.32
C GLY A 103 -2.42 17.99 34.59
N PHE A 104 -2.22 19.00 33.74
CA PHE A 104 -2.77 20.35 33.95
C PHE A 104 -2.53 20.87 35.38
N LEU A 105 -3.59 21.12 36.15
CA LEU A 105 -3.53 21.73 37.48
C LEU A 105 -3.53 20.71 38.63
N SER A 106 -3.41 19.40 38.34
CA SER A 106 -3.53 18.34 39.35
C SER A 106 -2.42 18.29 40.40
N GLU A 107 -1.26 18.84 40.10
CA GLU A 107 -0.12 18.96 41.04
C GLU A 107 0.13 20.42 41.43
N ASN A 108 -0.81 21.32 41.14
CA ASN A 108 -0.66 22.74 41.43
C ASN A 108 -1.22 23.06 42.83
N SER A 109 -0.33 23.29 43.79
CA SER A 109 -0.69 23.61 45.18
C SER A 109 -1.47 24.92 45.31
N GLU A 110 -1.15 25.93 44.49
CA GLU A 110 -1.88 27.20 44.48
C GLU A 110 -3.36 27.00 44.11
N PHE A 111 -3.63 26.19 43.07
CA PHE A 111 -4.99 25.88 42.66
C PHE A 111 -5.74 25.11 43.73
N ALA A 112 -5.12 24.07 44.31
CA ALA A 112 -5.72 23.33 45.42
C ALA A 112 -6.07 24.24 46.60
N ARG A 113 -5.17 25.17 46.97
CA ARG A 113 -5.41 26.18 48.01
C ARG A 113 -6.58 27.10 47.66
N LYS A 114 -6.62 27.65 46.44
CA LYS A 114 -7.71 28.53 45.99
C LYS A 114 -9.07 27.81 45.97
N VAL A 115 -9.09 26.52 45.61
CA VAL A 115 -10.29 25.66 45.66
C VAL A 115 -10.80 25.51 47.09
N GLU A 116 -9.92 25.15 48.03
CA GLU A 116 -10.28 25.01 49.45
C GLU A 116 -10.72 26.35 50.07
N GLU A 117 -10.03 27.45 49.78
CA GLU A 117 -10.40 28.82 50.23
C GLU A 117 -11.74 29.29 49.65
N ALA A 118 -12.14 28.79 48.48
CA ALA A 118 -13.44 29.06 47.88
C ALA A 118 -14.59 28.22 48.51
N GLY A 119 -14.31 27.37 49.50
CA GLY A 119 -15.30 26.50 50.13
C GLY A 119 -15.70 25.29 49.27
N ILE A 120 -14.91 24.97 48.24
CA ILE A 120 -15.10 23.83 47.35
C ILE A 120 -14.11 22.75 47.77
N ALA A 121 -14.53 21.49 47.87
CA ALA A 121 -13.63 20.42 48.27
C ALA A 121 -12.69 19.99 47.14
N TRP A 122 -11.40 19.95 47.44
CA TRP A 122 -10.37 19.44 46.55
C TRP A 122 -10.27 17.91 46.63
N VAL A 123 -10.48 17.23 45.50
CA VAL A 123 -10.35 15.77 45.42
C VAL A 123 -8.89 15.40 45.13
N GLY A 124 -8.08 15.40 46.19
CA GLY A 124 -6.65 15.12 46.14
C GLY A 124 -5.98 15.32 47.50
N PRO A 125 -4.64 15.26 47.56
CA PRO A 125 -3.88 15.63 48.75
C PRO A 125 -4.05 17.12 49.07
N SER A 126 -3.83 17.52 50.33
CA SER A 126 -3.89 18.95 50.71
C SER A 126 -2.81 19.76 49.97
N TYR A 127 -3.04 21.06 49.76
CA TYR A 127 -2.06 21.93 49.08
C TYR A 127 -0.68 21.90 49.77
N LYS A 128 -0.64 21.77 51.11
CA LYS A 128 0.60 21.60 51.89
C LYS A 128 1.33 20.29 51.57
N THR A 129 0.57 19.21 51.34
CA THR A 129 1.16 17.93 50.93
C THR A 129 1.71 18.04 49.52
N ILE A 130 0.96 18.66 48.60
CA ILE A 130 1.39 18.90 47.22
C ILE A 130 2.69 19.70 47.21
N ASP A 131 2.82 20.77 48.01
CA ASP A 131 4.08 21.51 48.14
C ASP A 131 5.22 20.65 48.72
N ALA A 132 4.94 19.83 49.73
CA ALA A 132 5.94 19.03 50.42
C ALA A 132 6.53 17.88 49.56
N VAL A 133 5.78 17.41 48.55
CA VAL A 133 6.23 16.32 47.65
C VAL A 133 6.38 16.75 46.19
N GLY A 134 5.99 17.97 45.83
CA GLY A 134 5.93 18.47 44.46
C GLY A 134 7.28 18.94 43.89
N ASP A 135 8.26 19.25 44.76
CA ASP A 135 9.63 19.52 44.35
C ASP A 135 10.52 18.30 44.66
N LYS A 136 11.36 17.91 43.70
CA LYS A 136 12.19 16.69 43.79
C LYS A 136 13.23 16.74 44.91
N VAL A 137 13.67 17.92 45.30
CA VAL A 137 14.63 18.13 46.39
C VAL A 137 13.96 17.93 47.74
N SER A 138 12.78 18.53 47.98
CA SER A 138 12.01 18.30 49.21
C SER A 138 11.55 16.86 49.35
N ALA A 139 11.10 16.23 48.26
CA ALA A 139 10.74 14.81 48.25
C ALA A 139 11.93 13.89 48.59
N ARG A 140 13.12 14.18 48.05
CA ARG A 140 14.36 13.45 48.40
C ARG A 140 14.77 13.65 49.85
N LYS A 141 14.65 14.88 50.37
CA LYS A 141 14.92 15.17 51.78
C LYS A 141 13.97 14.39 52.68
N LEU A 142 12.68 14.38 52.37
CA LEU A 142 11.68 13.57 53.08
C LEU A 142 12.07 12.08 53.08
N ALA A 143 12.56 11.55 51.96
CA ALA A 143 13.01 10.17 51.88
C ALA A 143 14.23 9.88 52.76
N LEU A 144 15.25 10.74 52.70
CA LEU A 144 16.46 10.62 53.53
C LEU A 144 16.13 10.70 55.03
N ASP A 145 15.31 11.67 55.44
CA ASP A 145 14.90 11.87 56.84
C ASP A 145 14.12 10.65 57.38
N ASN A 146 13.50 9.87 56.50
CA ASN A 146 12.79 8.64 56.82
C ASN A 146 13.60 7.37 56.53
N GLY A 147 14.88 7.47 56.21
CA GLY A 147 15.75 6.31 55.95
C GLY A 147 15.32 5.47 54.73
N VAL A 148 14.63 6.09 53.76
CA VAL A 148 14.29 5.46 52.48
C VAL A 148 15.43 5.73 51.49
N PRO A 149 15.98 4.71 50.82
CA PRO A 149 17.10 4.91 49.90
C PRO A 149 16.73 5.84 48.73
N VAL A 150 17.62 6.78 48.41
CA VAL A 150 17.54 7.65 47.22
C VAL A 150 18.76 7.43 46.33
N VAL A 151 18.67 7.79 45.05
CA VAL A 151 19.83 7.72 44.15
C VAL A 151 20.92 8.69 44.66
N PRO A 152 22.20 8.28 44.76
CA PRO A 152 23.28 9.21 45.13
C PRO A 152 23.27 10.43 44.20
N GLY A 153 23.19 11.62 44.77
CA GLY A 153 23.02 12.87 44.05
C GLY A 153 23.50 14.06 44.87
N THR A 154 23.51 15.24 44.27
CA THR A 154 23.85 16.48 44.96
C THR A 154 22.88 16.72 46.14
N PRO A 155 23.36 17.28 47.28
CA PRO A 155 22.52 17.49 48.46
C PRO A 155 21.40 18.51 48.25
N GLY A 156 21.50 19.33 47.21
CA GLY A 156 20.48 20.25 46.75
C GLY A 156 20.70 20.59 45.26
N PRO A 157 20.03 21.64 44.77
CA PRO A 157 20.32 22.20 43.46
C PRO A 157 21.76 22.68 43.36
N ILE A 158 22.27 22.73 42.13
CA ILE A 158 23.58 23.30 41.82
C ILE A 158 23.40 24.57 40.96
N ASP A 159 24.20 25.60 41.24
CA ASP A 159 24.04 26.92 40.61
C ASP A 159 24.97 27.11 39.41
N ASN A 160 26.05 26.34 39.31
CA ASN A 160 27.12 26.53 38.34
C ASN A 160 27.70 25.21 37.82
N VAL A 161 28.51 25.29 36.76
CA VAL A 161 29.12 24.14 36.09
C VAL A 161 30.21 23.51 36.96
N GLU A 162 30.91 24.30 37.77
CA GLU A 162 32.00 23.84 38.63
C GLU A 162 31.50 22.80 39.65
N GLU A 163 30.32 23.01 40.23
CA GLU A 163 29.66 22.05 41.12
C GLU A 163 29.29 20.74 40.39
N ALA A 164 28.93 20.83 39.11
CA ALA A 164 28.66 19.66 38.27
C ALA A 164 29.92 18.83 38.03
N VAL A 165 31.04 19.50 37.73
CA VAL A 165 32.36 18.86 37.53
C VAL A 165 32.82 18.18 38.83
N GLN A 166 32.73 18.88 39.97
CA GLN A 166 33.10 18.33 41.27
C GLN A 166 32.27 17.08 41.64
N PHE A 167 30.98 17.06 41.30
CA PHE A 167 30.14 15.89 41.51
C PHE A 167 30.63 14.70 40.68
N VAL A 168 30.96 14.92 39.40
CA VAL A 168 31.48 13.89 38.50
C VAL A 168 32.85 13.38 38.97
N GLU A 169 33.76 14.25 39.42
CA GLU A 169 35.06 13.84 39.97
C GLU A 169 34.91 12.95 41.21
N LYS A 170 33.92 13.24 42.06
CA LYS A 170 33.67 12.49 43.30
C LYS A 170 32.92 11.17 43.09
N HIS A 171 31.94 11.15 42.19
CA HIS A 171 30.99 10.03 42.05
C HIS A 171 31.17 9.21 40.77
N GLY A 172 31.97 9.70 39.81
CA GLY A 172 32.21 9.08 38.52
C GLY A 172 31.06 9.25 37.54
N LEU A 173 31.32 8.93 36.27
CA LEU A 173 30.32 8.82 35.19
C LEU A 173 29.78 7.38 35.12
N PRO A 174 28.57 7.17 34.55
CA PRO A 174 27.65 8.18 34.03
C PRO A 174 26.80 8.87 35.11
N VAL A 175 26.44 10.12 34.85
CA VAL A 175 25.52 10.93 35.68
C VAL A 175 24.33 11.41 34.86
N ILE A 176 23.26 11.84 35.55
CA ILE A 176 22.09 12.46 34.93
C ILE A 176 21.79 13.79 35.60
N ILE A 177 21.68 14.83 34.78
CA ILE A 177 21.23 16.17 35.17
C ILE A 177 19.71 16.18 35.09
N LYS A 178 19.04 16.69 36.12
CA LYS A 178 17.57 16.74 36.21
C LYS A 178 17.11 18.12 36.69
N ALA A 179 16.08 18.66 36.05
CA ALA A 179 15.38 19.84 36.53
C ALA A 179 14.59 19.54 37.83
N ALA A 180 14.65 20.46 38.80
CA ALA A 180 13.99 20.29 40.11
C ALA A 180 12.46 20.25 40.02
N PHE A 181 11.88 21.05 39.11
CA PHE A 181 10.45 21.13 38.83
C PHE A 181 10.04 20.39 37.54
N GLY A 182 10.94 19.54 37.03
CA GLY A 182 10.75 18.87 35.74
C GLY A 182 9.87 17.62 35.81
N GLY A 183 8.83 17.58 34.98
CA GLY A 183 7.94 16.43 34.79
C GLY A 183 7.91 15.94 33.33
N GLY A 184 7.56 14.67 33.12
CA GLY A 184 7.32 14.10 31.78
C GLY A 184 8.56 13.89 30.89
N GLY A 185 9.76 13.76 31.49
CA GLY A 185 11.01 13.45 30.78
C GLY A 185 11.71 14.64 30.11
N ARG A 186 11.23 15.87 30.32
CA ARG A 186 11.85 17.11 29.80
C ARG A 186 12.76 17.74 30.85
N GLY A 187 13.83 18.40 30.40
CA GLY A 187 14.82 19.01 31.30
C GLY A 187 15.73 17.99 32.00
N MET A 188 16.05 16.88 31.34
CA MET A 188 17.03 15.91 31.82
C MET A 188 18.06 15.53 30.75
N ARG A 189 19.31 15.30 31.16
CA ARG A 189 20.41 14.91 30.27
C ARG A 189 21.33 13.90 30.94
N VAL A 190 21.57 12.79 30.26
CA VAL A 190 22.58 11.80 30.66
C VAL A 190 23.94 12.27 30.14
N VAL A 191 24.96 12.18 30.99
CA VAL A 191 26.35 12.51 30.65
C VAL A 191 27.18 11.25 30.86
N ARG A 192 27.80 10.78 29.78
CA ARG A 192 28.64 9.58 29.72
C ARG A 192 30.10 9.96 29.47
N GLU A 193 30.97 8.95 29.49
CA GLU A 193 32.40 9.13 29.23
C GLU A 193 32.62 9.70 27.80
N GLY A 194 33.29 10.85 27.71
CA GLY A 194 33.48 11.60 26.46
C GLY A 194 32.50 12.75 26.20
N ASP A 195 31.42 12.86 26.99
CA ASP A 195 30.46 13.98 26.89
C ASP A 195 30.95 15.23 27.66
N ASP A 196 30.58 16.43 27.18
CA ASP A 196 30.86 17.69 27.87
C ASP A 196 29.78 18.01 28.93
N ILE A 197 30.14 17.86 30.20
CA ILE A 197 29.28 18.15 31.36
C ILE A 197 28.82 19.62 31.40
N ALA A 198 29.64 20.56 30.94
CA ALA A 198 29.32 21.98 30.92
C ALA A 198 28.23 22.28 29.88
N GLU A 199 28.38 21.75 28.67
CA GLU A 199 27.36 21.89 27.61
C GLU A 199 26.05 21.24 28.03
N ALA A 200 26.11 20.02 28.58
CA ALA A 200 24.93 19.28 29.03
C ALA A 200 24.17 20.03 30.14
N PHE A 201 24.88 20.63 31.09
CA PHE A 201 24.28 21.43 32.16
C PHE A 201 23.62 22.71 31.63
N GLN A 202 24.30 23.46 30.77
CA GLN A 202 23.72 24.67 30.17
C GLN A 202 22.45 24.36 29.38
N ARG A 203 22.46 23.29 28.59
CA ARG A 203 21.29 22.83 27.84
C ARG A 203 20.14 22.41 28.75
N ALA A 204 20.42 21.61 29.78
CA ALA A 204 19.38 21.18 30.74
C ALA A 204 18.74 22.38 31.46
N THR A 205 19.54 23.34 31.92
CA THR A 205 19.09 24.58 32.57
C THR A 205 18.27 25.46 31.62
N SER A 206 18.70 25.61 30.37
CA SER A 206 17.97 26.39 29.35
C SER A 206 16.62 25.74 29.01
N GLU A 207 16.61 24.41 28.84
CA GLU A 207 15.39 23.65 28.59
C GLU A 207 14.42 23.75 29.78
N ALA A 208 14.92 23.63 31.01
CA ALA A 208 14.12 23.75 32.22
C ALA A 208 13.49 25.13 32.37
N LYS A 209 14.26 26.20 32.13
CA LYS A 209 13.75 27.59 32.16
C LYS A 209 12.68 27.83 31.12
N THR A 210 12.86 27.28 29.92
CA THR A 210 11.89 27.43 28.81
C THR A 210 10.61 26.64 29.08
N ALA A 211 10.72 25.42 29.62
CA ALA A 211 9.60 24.51 29.78
C ALA A 211 8.81 24.73 31.08
N PHE A 212 9.49 25.11 32.17
CA PHE A 212 8.91 25.16 33.52
C PHE A 212 9.02 26.54 34.17
N GLY A 213 9.58 27.54 33.48
CA GLY A 213 9.83 28.88 34.02
C GLY A 213 10.96 28.95 35.06
N ASN A 214 11.54 27.80 35.43
CA ASN A 214 12.58 27.68 36.44
C ASN A 214 13.73 26.79 35.94
N GLY A 215 14.96 27.33 35.96
CA GLY A 215 16.18 26.66 35.49
C GLY A 215 16.90 25.79 36.53
N THR A 216 16.39 25.71 37.76
CA THR A 216 17.03 24.96 38.85
C THR A 216 17.23 23.47 38.49
N CYS A 217 18.48 23.01 38.52
CA CYS A 217 18.87 21.64 38.22
C CYS A 217 19.69 21.00 39.36
N PHE A 218 19.69 19.67 39.41
CA PHE A 218 20.50 18.85 40.32
C PHE A 218 21.07 17.64 39.56
N ILE A 219 22.07 16.96 40.14
CA ILE A 219 22.74 15.83 39.49
C ILE A 219 22.58 14.57 40.34
N GLU A 220 22.33 13.45 39.68
CA GLU A 220 22.30 12.11 40.26
C GLU A 220 23.23 11.16 39.50
N ARG A 221 23.67 10.09 40.18
CA ARG A 221 24.27 8.94 39.50
C ARG A 221 23.25 8.35 38.52
N PHE A 222 23.65 8.13 37.27
CA PHE A 222 22.80 7.44 36.31
C PHE A 222 22.79 5.95 36.63
N LEU A 223 21.61 5.36 36.82
CA LEU A 223 21.46 3.92 36.96
C LEU A 223 21.41 3.32 35.56
N ASP A 224 22.25 2.32 35.29
CA ASP A 224 22.21 1.59 34.03
C ASP A 224 21.10 0.53 34.07
N LYS A 225 20.30 0.48 33.00
CA LYS A 225 19.14 -0.41 32.82
C LYS A 225 18.22 -0.61 34.05
N PRO A 226 17.77 0.46 34.73
CA PRO A 226 16.88 0.30 35.87
C PRO A 226 15.49 -0.14 35.40
N LYS A 227 14.77 -0.80 36.30
CA LYS A 227 13.30 -0.91 36.24
C LYS A 227 12.67 0.29 36.91
N HIS A 228 11.55 0.75 36.35
CA HIS A 228 10.72 1.79 36.96
C HIS A 228 9.53 1.10 37.64
N ILE A 229 9.57 1.03 38.97
CA ILE A 229 8.53 0.40 39.79
C ILE A 229 7.84 1.49 40.61
N GLU A 230 6.52 1.46 40.66
CA GLU A 230 5.77 2.47 41.37
C GLU A 230 4.66 1.85 42.23
N VAL A 231 4.33 2.48 43.35
CA VAL A 231 3.38 1.96 44.33
C VAL A 231 2.16 2.86 44.41
N GLN A 232 0.98 2.28 44.18
CA GLN A 232 -0.28 2.99 44.38
C GLN A 232 -0.54 3.17 45.86
N LEU A 233 -0.73 4.42 46.29
CA LEU A 233 -1.07 4.81 47.65
C LEU A 233 -2.53 5.27 47.72
N LEU A 234 -3.15 5.02 48.87
CA LEU A 234 -4.44 5.60 49.24
C LEU A 234 -4.44 5.91 50.73
N ALA A 235 -4.81 7.14 51.09
CA ALA A 235 -4.86 7.60 52.47
C ALA A 235 -6.15 8.36 52.79
N ASP A 236 -6.71 8.17 53.99
CA ASP A 236 -7.92 8.89 54.43
C ASP A 236 -7.61 10.14 55.27
N ASN A 237 -8.67 10.81 55.75
CA ASN A 237 -8.55 12.02 56.57
C ASN A 237 -8.13 11.74 58.03
N TYR A 238 -7.92 10.47 58.40
CA TYR A 238 -7.72 10.01 59.77
C TYR A 238 -6.30 9.47 59.98
N GLY A 239 -5.40 9.66 59.02
CA GLY A 239 -4.00 9.21 59.07
C GLY A 239 -3.81 7.74 58.69
N ASN A 240 -4.85 7.05 58.20
CA ASN A 240 -4.69 5.70 57.68
C ASN A 240 -4.12 5.76 56.27
N THR A 241 -3.15 4.90 55.97
CA THR A 241 -2.51 4.81 54.65
C THR A 241 -2.29 3.34 54.31
N ILE A 242 -2.67 2.98 53.09
CA ILE A 242 -2.49 1.65 52.49
C ILE A 242 -1.80 1.76 51.13
N HIS A 243 -1.23 0.64 50.67
CA HIS A 243 -0.83 0.45 49.29
C HIS A 243 -1.80 -0.47 48.54
N LEU A 244 -1.96 -0.24 47.23
CA LEU A 244 -2.66 -1.12 46.29
C LEU A 244 -1.69 -1.87 45.37
N PHE A 245 -0.55 -2.27 45.95
CA PHE A 245 0.57 -2.96 45.29
C PHE A 245 1.30 -2.07 44.28
N GLU A 246 2.25 -2.68 43.56
CA GLU A 246 3.11 -2.01 42.61
C GLU A 246 2.66 -2.18 41.15
N ARG A 247 3.16 -1.27 40.30
CA ARG A 247 3.14 -1.38 38.84
C ARG A 247 4.56 -1.35 38.30
N ASP A 248 4.78 -2.07 37.21
CA ASP A 248 6.01 -2.00 36.40
C ASP A 248 5.74 -1.10 35.20
N CYS A 249 6.42 0.05 35.20
CA CYS A 249 6.33 1.09 34.18
C CYS A 249 7.67 1.24 33.44
N SER A 250 8.48 0.17 33.39
CA SER A 250 9.82 0.18 32.79
C SER A 250 9.79 0.30 31.26
N VAL A 251 8.67 -0.02 30.61
CA VAL A 251 8.54 0.09 29.15
C VAL A 251 8.32 1.55 28.77
N GLN A 252 9.42 2.23 28.44
CA GLN A 252 9.46 3.66 28.17
C GLN A 252 10.19 3.97 26.87
N ARG A 253 9.81 5.09 26.24
CA ARG A 253 10.54 5.71 25.13
C ARG A 253 10.90 7.12 25.53
N ARG A 254 12.19 7.49 25.50
CA ARG A 254 12.66 8.82 25.94
C ARG A 254 12.09 9.23 27.30
N HIS A 255 12.10 8.30 28.25
CA HIS A 255 11.56 8.47 29.62
C HIS A 255 10.04 8.73 29.71
N GLN A 256 9.27 8.43 28.66
CA GLN A 256 7.81 8.45 28.69
C GLN A 256 7.26 7.03 28.71
N LYS A 257 6.33 6.76 29.65
CA LYS A 257 5.68 5.45 29.83
C LYS A 257 4.80 5.10 28.62
N VAL A 258 4.94 3.88 28.11
CA VAL A 258 4.22 3.38 26.92
C VAL A 258 3.31 2.19 27.26
N VAL A 259 3.83 1.26 28.06
CA VAL A 259 3.11 0.06 28.52
C VAL A 259 3.34 -0.12 30.00
N GLU A 260 2.26 -0.38 30.73
CA GLU A 260 2.30 -0.56 32.19
C GLU A 260 1.72 -1.92 32.57
N ILE A 261 2.31 -2.57 33.57
CA ILE A 261 1.95 -3.91 34.02
C ILE A 261 1.65 -3.87 35.52
N GLY A 262 0.57 -4.51 35.96
CA GLY A 262 0.30 -4.76 37.37
C GLY A 262 0.06 -6.25 37.63
N PRO A 263 0.62 -6.87 38.68
CA PRO A 263 1.82 -6.45 39.41
C PRO A 263 3.10 -6.64 38.57
N ALA A 264 4.27 -6.26 39.10
CA ALA A 264 5.55 -6.45 38.42
C ALA A 264 5.93 -7.94 38.32
N LYS A 265 6.12 -8.46 37.10
CA LYS A 265 6.30 -9.91 36.84
C LYS A 265 7.54 -10.50 37.53
N ASN A 266 8.70 -9.87 37.34
CA ASN A 266 10.00 -10.39 37.76
C ASN A 266 10.59 -9.62 38.96
N LEU A 267 9.75 -9.01 39.80
CA LEU A 267 10.21 -8.32 41.02
C LEU A 267 10.29 -9.32 42.19
N PRO A 268 11.48 -9.57 42.78
CA PRO A 268 11.60 -10.48 43.91
C PRO A 268 10.78 -10.01 45.10
N ARG A 269 10.15 -10.95 45.82
CA ARG A 269 9.25 -10.65 46.94
C ARG A 269 9.89 -9.74 48.00
N LYS A 270 11.17 -9.99 48.35
CA LYS A 270 11.90 -9.16 49.32
C LYS A 270 12.02 -7.70 48.88
N ALA A 271 12.30 -7.46 47.60
CA ALA A 271 12.38 -6.10 47.04
C ALA A 271 10.99 -5.46 46.98
N ARG A 272 9.97 -6.21 46.53
CA ARG A 272 8.57 -5.77 46.55
C ARG A 272 8.13 -5.32 47.94
N ASP A 273 8.29 -6.18 48.95
CA ASP A 273 7.84 -5.89 50.32
C ASP A 273 8.56 -4.64 50.90
N ALA A 274 9.84 -4.46 50.58
CA ALA A 274 10.60 -3.26 50.97
C ALA A 274 10.07 -1.98 50.29
N ILE A 275 9.85 -2.02 48.97
CA ILE A 275 9.30 -0.91 48.19
C ILE A 275 7.92 -0.50 48.69
N LEU A 276 7.04 -1.48 48.94
CA LEU A 276 5.69 -1.24 49.47
C LEU A 276 5.72 -0.62 50.87
N THR A 277 6.61 -1.11 51.74
CA THR A 277 6.79 -0.59 53.09
C THR A 277 7.29 0.85 53.07
N ASP A 278 8.30 1.14 52.25
CA ASP A 278 8.89 2.48 52.15
C ASP A 278 7.90 3.47 51.53
N ALA A 279 7.12 3.06 50.52
CA ALA A 279 6.07 3.90 49.95
C ALA A 279 5.03 4.34 50.99
N VAL A 280 4.53 3.40 51.81
CA VAL A 280 3.56 3.70 52.88
C VAL A 280 4.21 4.56 53.96
N LYS A 281 5.48 4.31 54.30
CA LYS A 281 6.25 5.10 55.27
C LYS A 281 6.36 6.57 54.83
N LEU A 282 6.75 6.81 53.57
CA LEU A 282 6.85 8.17 53.02
C LEU A 282 5.51 8.89 53.03
N ALA A 283 4.44 8.21 52.61
CA ALA A 283 3.11 8.78 52.58
C ALA A 283 2.61 9.17 54.00
N ARG A 284 2.84 8.33 55.00
CA ARG A 284 2.51 8.66 56.40
C ARG A 284 3.30 9.87 56.90
N SER A 285 4.60 9.90 56.65
CA SER A 285 5.47 11.01 57.07
C SER A 285 5.12 12.34 56.38
N ALA A 286 4.59 12.28 55.16
CA ALA A 286 4.07 13.45 54.44
C ALA A 286 2.67 13.90 54.91
N ASN A 287 2.03 13.20 55.86
CA ASN A 287 0.61 13.34 56.19
C ASN A 287 -0.28 13.28 54.93
N TYR A 288 0.04 12.33 54.06
CA TYR A 288 -0.61 12.19 52.76
C TYR A 288 -2.11 11.91 52.90
N ARG A 289 -2.91 12.44 51.98
CA ARG A 289 -4.36 12.25 51.89
C ARG A 289 -4.71 11.89 50.45
N ASN A 290 -5.78 11.12 50.25
CA ASN A 290 -6.32 10.74 48.95
C ASN A 290 -5.38 9.76 48.21
N ALA A 291 -5.53 9.64 46.88
CA ALA A 291 -4.67 8.78 46.06
C ALA A 291 -3.35 9.45 45.71
N GLY A 292 -2.30 8.65 45.59
CA GLY A 292 -0.97 9.07 45.16
C GLY A 292 -0.17 7.91 44.62
N THR A 293 0.99 8.18 44.02
CA THR A 293 1.92 7.12 43.62
C THR A 293 3.33 7.46 44.03
N ALA A 294 3.99 6.57 44.77
CA ALA A 294 5.42 6.67 45.05
C ALA A 294 6.20 5.90 43.98
N GLU A 295 7.11 6.56 43.29
CA GLU A 295 7.91 5.97 42.21
C GLU A 295 9.32 5.62 42.69
N PHE A 296 9.85 4.51 42.18
CA PHE A 296 11.16 3.95 42.50
C PHE A 296 11.89 3.48 41.24
N LEU A 297 13.21 3.62 41.24
CA LEU A 297 14.08 2.89 40.33
C LEU A 297 14.64 1.64 41.02
N VAL A 298 14.61 0.51 40.35
CA VAL A 298 15.18 -0.75 40.84
C VAL A 298 16.33 -1.16 39.92
N ASP A 299 17.53 -1.30 40.46
CA ASP A 299 18.70 -1.72 39.68
C ASP A 299 18.79 -3.25 39.49
N GLU A 300 19.74 -3.72 38.70
CA GLU A 300 19.94 -5.14 38.40
C GLU A 300 20.24 -6.00 39.65
N GLN A 301 20.72 -5.38 40.74
CA GLN A 301 20.95 -6.05 42.03
C GLN A 301 19.71 -6.03 42.93
N ASN A 302 18.55 -5.62 42.41
CA ASN A 302 17.28 -5.46 43.11
C ASN A 302 17.34 -4.45 44.27
N ARG A 303 18.23 -3.46 44.20
CA ARG A 303 18.23 -2.33 45.13
C ARG A 303 17.26 -1.28 44.61
N HIS A 304 16.37 -0.79 45.47
CA HIS A 304 15.39 0.23 45.10
C HIS A 304 15.85 1.61 45.57
N TYR A 305 15.49 2.64 44.79
CA TYR A 305 15.80 4.03 45.07
C TYR A 305 14.56 4.88 44.79
N PHE A 306 14.10 5.62 45.78
CA PHE A 306 12.98 6.56 45.64
C PHE A 306 13.35 7.68 44.66
N ILE A 307 12.38 8.07 43.81
CA ILE A 307 12.53 9.16 42.84
C ILE A 307 11.54 10.30 43.07
N GLU A 308 10.24 10.02 43.21
CA GLU A 308 9.21 11.05 43.41
C GLU A 308 7.91 10.46 43.98
N ILE A 309 7.05 11.32 44.55
CA ILE A 309 5.63 11.00 44.78
C ILE A 309 4.82 11.87 43.81
N ASN A 310 4.00 11.24 42.98
CA ASN A 310 3.01 11.92 42.15
C ASN A 310 1.75 12.15 43.02
N PRO A 311 1.43 13.40 43.42
CA PRO A 311 0.39 13.67 44.40
C PRO A 311 -1.04 13.63 43.81
N ARG A 312 -1.33 12.63 42.97
CA ARG A 312 -2.57 12.53 42.17
C ARG A 312 -2.81 11.11 41.65
N ILE A 313 -3.94 10.92 40.96
CA ILE A 313 -4.18 9.72 40.14
C ILE A 313 -3.22 9.70 38.93
N GLN A 314 -2.89 8.51 38.44
CA GLN A 314 -2.07 8.31 37.24
C GLN A 314 -2.86 7.66 36.11
N VAL A 315 -2.35 7.75 34.88
CA VAL A 315 -2.99 7.23 33.66
C VAL A 315 -3.23 5.72 33.79
N GLU A 316 -2.24 5.04 34.36
CA GLU A 316 -2.08 3.61 34.60
C GLU A 316 -2.76 3.08 35.87
N HIS A 317 -3.55 3.89 36.59
CA HIS A 317 -4.34 3.40 37.73
C HIS A 317 -5.22 2.19 37.37
N THR A 318 -5.64 2.10 36.10
CA THR A 318 -6.52 1.04 35.60
C THR A 318 -5.94 -0.37 35.81
N VAL A 319 -4.62 -0.58 35.66
CA VAL A 319 -4.05 -1.91 35.90
C VAL A 319 -4.11 -2.30 37.37
N THR A 320 -3.99 -1.33 38.28
CA THR A 320 -4.16 -1.56 39.72
C THR A 320 -5.60 -1.91 40.06
N GLU A 321 -6.57 -1.20 39.47
CA GLU A 321 -7.99 -1.54 39.66
C GLU A 321 -8.31 -2.95 39.15
N GLU A 322 -7.78 -3.34 37.99
CA GLU A 322 -8.00 -4.68 37.42
C GLU A 322 -7.43 -5.81 38.30
N ILE A 323 -6.28 -5.61 38.93
CA ILE A 323 -5.69 -6.65 39.80
C ILE A 323 -6.23 -6.62 41.23
N THR A 324 -6.72 -5.49 41.74
CA THR A 324 -7.20 -5.42 43.12
C THR A 324 -8.73 -5.49 43.25
N GLY A 325 -9.46 -5.12 42.19
CA GLY A 325 -10.89 -4.91 42.23
C GLY A 325 -11.32 -3.65 42.99
N VAL A 326 -10.38 -2.76 43.34
CA VAL A 326 -10.66 -1.51 44.04
C VAL A 326 -10.86 -0.39 43.02
N ASP A 327 -12.01 0.28 43.05
CA ASP A 327 -12.21 1.52 42.28
C ASP A 327 -11.52 2.68 43.01
N ILE A 328 -10.39 3.12 42.46
CA ILE A 328 -9.53 4.15 43.05
C ILE A 328 -10.26 5.49 43.00
N VAL A 329 -10.89 5.85 41.89
CA VAL A 329 -11.59 7.12 41.72
C VAL A 329 -12.76 7.24 42.71
N ALA A 330 -13.50 6.14 42.93
CA ALA A 330 -14.60 6.12 43.89
C ALA A 330 -14.08 6.37 45.30
N ALA A 331 -12.95 5.75 45.66
CA ALA A 331 -12.31 5.97 46.94
C ALA A 331 -11.80 7.42 47.09
N GLN A 332 -11.23 8.02 46.03
CA GLN A 332 -10.80 9.43 46.06
C GLN A 332 -11.96 10.38 46.40
N ILE A 333 -13.12 10.19 45.77
CA ILE A 333 -14.31 11.02 45.99
C ILE A 333 -14.86 10.78 47.41
N GLN A 334 -15.01 9.53 47.83
CA GLN A 334 -15.57 9.19 49.15
C GLN A 334 -14.67 9.63 50.31
N ILE A 335 -13.35 9.48 50.19
CA ILE A 335 -12.38 10.01 51.17
C ILE A 335 -12.49 11.54 51.26
N THR A 336 -12.65 12.21 50.13
CA THR A 336 -12.86 13.66 50.10
C THR A 336 -14.14 14.05 50.82
N ALA A 337 -15.20 13.24 50.70
CA ALA A 337 -16.47 13.40 51.40
C ALA A 337 -16.43 12.99 52.90
N GLY A 338 -15.30 12.46 53.40
CA GLY A 338 -15.13 12.13 54.82
C GLY A 338 -15.08 10.64 55.15
N ALA A 339 -15.16 9.73 54.18
CA ALA A 339 -15.06 8.30 54.46
C ALA A 339 -13.65 7.90 54.92
N SER A 340 -13.57 7.06 55.94
CA SER A 340 -12.34 6.36 56.35
C SER A 340 -12.08 5.12 55.49
N LEU A 341 -10.83 4.70 55.37
CA LEU A 341 -10.48 3.45 54.67
C LEU A 341 -11.19 2.23 55.27
N GLN A 342 -11.42 2.23 56.59
CA GLN A 342 -12.17 1.18 57.26
C GLN A 342 -13.63 1.13 56.83
N GLN A 343 -14.31 2.28 56.69
CA GLN A 343 -15.69 2.34 56.19
C GLN A 343 -15.80 1.87 54.73
N LEU A 344 -14.76 2.12 53.93
CA LEU A 344 -14.66 1.63 52.56
C LEU A 344 -14.27 0.13 52.48
N GLY A 345 -13.99 -0.52 53.61
CA GLY A 345 -13.53 -1.91 53.66
C GLY A 345 -12.09 -2.12 53.14
N LEU A 346 -11.31 -1.04 52.99
CA LEU A 346 -9.97 -1.04 52.42
C LEU A 346 -8.91 -1.14 53.53
N LEU A 347 -8.77 -2.35 54.09
CA LEU A 347 -7.73 -2.67 55.07
C LEU A 347 -6.59 -3.43 54.39
N GLN A 348 -5.33 -3.13 54.75
CA GLN A 348 -4.15 -3.64 54.05
C GLN A 348 -4.09 -5.18 53.96
N ASP A 349 -4.54 -5.87 55.01
CA ASP A 349 -4.58 -7.33 55.13
C ASP A 349 -5.69 -8.00 54.32
N LYS A 350 -6.69 -7.23 53.86
CA LYS A 350 -7.81 -7.70 53.03
C LYS A 350 -7.61 -7.49 51.53
N ILE A 351 -6.62 -6.69 51.14
CA ILE A 351 -6.37 -6.35 49.74
C ILE A 351 -5.44 -7.40 49.14
N THR A 352 -5.87 -7.98 48.02
CA THR A 352 -5.15 -9.06 47.31
C THR A 352 -5.05 -8.75 45.83
N THR A 353 -4.01 -9.29 45.17
CA THR A 353 -3.86 -9.21 43.71
C THR A 353 -4.53 -10.42 43.02
N ARG A 354 -5.19 -10.18 41.89
CA ARG A 354 -5.84 -11.18 41.05
C ARG A 354 -5.17 -11.20 39.67
N GLY A 355 -4.27 -12.16 39.48
CA GLY A 355 -3.59 -12.34 38.19
C GLY A 355 -2.73 -11.13 37.80
N PHE A 356 -2.77 -10.77 36.51
CA PHE A 356 -2.03 -9.68 35.91
C PHE A 356 -2.93 -8.80 35.04
N ALA A 357 -2.58 -7.53 34.92
CA ALA A 357 -3.15 -6.61 33.96
C ALA A 357 -2.04 -5.86 33.20
N ILE A 358 -2.29 -5.57 31.93
CA ILE A 358 -1.41 -4.81 31.05
C ILE A 358 -2.21 -3.69 30.43
N GLN A 359 -1.69 -2.46 30.46
CA GLN A 359 -2.27 -1.32 29.76
C GLN A 359 -1.39 -0.91 28.58
N CYS A 360 -2.02 -0.63 27.44
CA CYS A 360 -1.42 0.03 26.30
C CYS A 360 -2.23 1.27 25.92
N ARG A 361 -1.55 2.35 25.57
CA ARG A 361 -2.18 3.59 25.08
C ARG A 361 -2.17 3.58 23.57
N ILE A 362 -3.35 3.62 22.96
CA ILE A 362 -3.48 3.74 21.51
C ILE A 362 -3.49 5.22 21.16
N THR A 363 -2.47 5.67 20.43
CA THR A 363 -2.25 7.08 20.05
C THR A 363 -2.28 7.25 18.53
N THR A 364 -2.35 8.50 18.05
CA THR A 364 -2.19 8.83 16.62
C THR A 364 -0.73 8.95 16.17
N GLU A 365 0.23 8.60 17.02
CA GLU A 365 1.64 8.70 16.67
C GLU A 365 2.01 7.67 15.60
N ASP A 366 2.61 8.13 14.49
CA ASP A 366 3.09 7.28 13.42
C ASP A 366 4.52 6.80 13.72
N PRO A 367 4.74 5.52 14.07
CA PRO A 367 6.07 5.06 14.43
C PRO A 367 7.03 5.07 13.23
N ALA A 368 6.53 5.06 11.99
CA ALA A 368 7.36 5.19 10.78
C ALA A 368 7.88 6.61 10.57
N LYS A 369 7.26 7.62 11.21
CA LYS A 369 7.67 9.02 11.22
C LYS A 369 8.17 9.45 12.60
N ASN A 370 8.94 8.59 13.26
CA ASN A 370 9.51 8.85 14.58
C ASN A 370 8.46 9.26 15.64
N PHE A 371 7.28 8.64 15.58
CA PHE A 371 6.13 8.88 16.47
C PHE A 371 5.53 10.28 16.37
N GLN A 372 5.60 10.91 15.19
CA GLN A 372 4.88 12.15 14.93
C GLN A 372 3.35 11.91 15.04
N PRO A 373 2.61 12.64 15.89
CA PRO A 373 1.16 12.58 15.93
C PRO A 373 0.51 12.93 14.59
N ASP A 374 -0.31 12.01 14.09
CA ASP A 374 -1.17 12.23 12.94
C ASP A 374 -2.45 12.99 13.36
N THR A 375 -3.02 13.74 12.42
CA THR A 375 -4.21 14.59 12.63
C THR A 375 -5.20 14.37 11.51
N GLY A 376 -6.48 14.65 11.78
CA GLY A 376 -7.54 14.48 10.78
C GLY A 376 -8.78 13.81 11.34
N LYS A 377 -9.65 13.39 10.44
CA LYS A 377 -10.94 12.79 10.78
C LYS A 377 -10.79 11.27 10.92
N ILE A 378 -11.31 10.70 12.00
CA ILE A 378 -11.46 9.26 12.14
C ILE A 378 -12.66 8.81 11.29
N GLU A 379 -12.39 8.07 10.23
CA GLU A 379 -13.41 7.55 9.31
C GLU A 379 -14.04 6.26 9.83
N VAL A 380 -13.23 5.39 10.43
CA VAL A 380 -13.67 4.11 11.01
C VAL A 380 -13.06 3.99 12.38
N TYR A 381 -13.88 3.67 13.37
CA TYR A 381 -13.44 3.28 14.70
C TYR A 381 -14.22 2.04 15.16
N ARG A 382 -13.55 0.89 15.12
CA ARG A 382 -14.02 -0.33 15.78
C ARG A 382 -13.06 -0.68 16.91
N SER A 383 -13.57 -0.67 18.12
CA SER A 383 -12.85 -1.03 19.33
C SER A 383 -12.95 -2.52 19.63
N ALA A 384 -11.94 -3.08 20.29
CA ALA A 384 -12.00 -4.45 20.79
C ALA A 384 -12.95 -4.61 21.99
N GLY A 385 -13.42 -5.84 22.25
CA GLY A 385 -14.24 -6.17 23.42
C GLY A 385 -13.89 -7.51 24.09
N GLY A 386 -14.85 -8.12 24.77
CA GLY A 386 -14.73 -9.49 25.32
C GLY A 386 -14.11 -9.59 26.73
N ASN A 387 -14.04 -10.82 27.24
CA ASN A 387 -13.66 -11.10 28.62
C ASN A 387 -12.25 -10.59 28.99
N GLY A 388 -12.16 -9.76 30.02
CA GLY A 388 -10.92 -9.18 30.55
C GLY A 388 -10.30 -8.12 29.64
N VAL A 389 -11.13 -7.39 28.88
CA VAL A 389 -10.75 -6.20 28.14
C VAL A 389 -11.52 -5.01 28.69
N ARG A 390 -10.79 -4.01 29.16
CA ARG A 390 -11.29 -2.73 29.63
C ARG A 390 -10.84 -1.63 28.69
N LEU A 391 -11.75 -0.74 28.32
CA LEU A 391 -11.48 0.41 27.45
C LEU A 391 -11.89 1.72 28.12
N ASP A 392 -10.91 2.62 28.26
CA ASP A 392 -11.11 3.99 28.70
C ASP A 392 -10.87 4.92 27.51
N GLY A 393 -11.96 5.27 26.82
CA GLY A 393 -11.94 6.04 25.57
C GLY A 393 -11.77 7.54 25.79
N GLY A 394 -10.89 8.17 25.01
CA GLY A 394 -10.75 9.61 24.89
C GLY A 394 -11.49 10.13 23.64
N ASN A 395 -10.74 10.63 22.66
CA ASN A 395 -11.29 11.14 21.40
C ASN A 395 -11.33 10.09 20.27
N GLY A 396 -11.12 8.81 20.57
CA GLY A 396 -11.26 7.70 19.60
C GLY A 396 -12.72 7.29 19.38
N PHE A 397 -13.41 7.92 18.43
CA PHE A 397 -14.75 7.52 17.99
C PHE A 397 -14.98 7.87 16.52
N SER A 398 -15.96 7.22 15.89
CA SER A 398 -16.27 7.45 14.47
C SER A 398 -16.70 8.90 14.23
N GLY A 399 -16.08 9.57 13.26
CA GLY A 399 -16.33 10.98 12.94
C GLY A 399 -15.57 12.00 13.80
N SER A 400 -14.80 11.55 14.80
CA SER A 400 -13.96 12.44 15.62
C SER A 400 -12.92 13.17 14.77
N ILE A 401 -12.67 14.44 15.09
CA ILE A 401 -11.61 15.24 14.47
C ILE A 401 -10.45 15.36 15.46
N ILE A 402 -9.33 14.72 15.14
CA ILE A 402 -8.12 14.78 15.95
C ILE A 402 -7.35 16.05 15.58
N SER A 403 -7.26 16.97 16.55
CA SER A 403 -6.57 18.25 16.41
C SER A 403 -5.11 18.15 16.85
N PRO A 404 -4.22 19.02 16.33
CA PRO A 404 -2.80 19.07 16.74
C PRO A 404 -2.58 19.72 18.12
N HIS A 405 -3.64 20.21 18.77
CA HIS A 405 -3.53 21.06 19.96
C HIS A 405 -3.32 20.29 21.27
N TYR A 406 -3.60 18.99 21.30
CA TYR A 406 -3.63 18.18 22.52
C TYR A 406 -2.74 16.93 22.42
N ASP A 407 -2.79 16.08 23.45
CA ASP A 407 -2.17 14.76 23.40
C ASP A 407 -2.82 13.88 22.32
N SER A 408 -2.04 12.95 21.78
CA SER A 408 -2.42 12.08 20.65
C SER A 408 -3.26 10.86 21.07
N MET A 409 -3.69 10.78 22.34
CA MET A 409 -4.35 9.59 22.88
C MET A 409 -5.78 9.43 22.35
N LEU A 410 -6.08 8.25 21.79
CA LEU A 410 -7.40 7.87 21.32
C LEU A 410 -8.17 7.09 22.38
N VAL A 411 -7.55 6.05 22.93
CA VAL A 411 -8.14 5.11 23.90
C VAL A 411 -7.05 4.40 24.68
N LYS A 412 -7.28 4.16 25.97
CA LYS A 412 -6.48 3.22 26.77
C LYS A 412 -7.12 1.84 26.69
N CYS A 413 -6.32 0.84 26.35
CA CYS A 413 -6.72 -0.55 26.38
C CYS A 413 -6.01 -1.24 27.55
N SER A 414 -6.77 -1.75 28.49
CA SER A 414 -6.26 -2.54 29.61
C SER A 414 -6.79 -3.96 29.52
N CYS A 415 -5.92 -4.97 29.60
CA CYS A 415 -6.29 -6.37 29.51
C CYS A 415 -5.84 -7.13 30.74
N SER A 416 -6.74 -7.91 31.34
CA SER A 416 -6.51 -8.68 32.56
C SER A 416 -6.63 -10.20 32.35
N GLY A 417 -5.81 -10.96 33.07
CA GLY A 417 -5.74 -12.42 32.95
C GLY A 417 -5.18 -13.06 34.21
N SER A 418 -5.49 -14.35 34.44
CA SER A 418 -5.00 -15.08 35.61
C SER A 418 -3.48 -15.26 35.61
N THR A 419 -2.83 -15.17 34.45
CA THR A 419 -1.37 -15.15 34.30
C THR A 419 -0.94 -14.00 33.40
N TYR A 420 0.33 -13.60 33.51
CA TYR A 420 0.95 -12.58 32.66
C TYR A 420 0.74 -12.86 31.18
N GLU A 421 0.95 -14.11 30.77
CA GLU A 421 0.83 -14.53 29.37
C GLU A 421 -0.63 -14.47 28.88
N ILE A 422 -1.62 -14.75 29.73
CA ILE A 422 -3.04 -14.61 29.37
C ILE A 422 -3.38 -13.12 29.18
N ALA A 423 -2.93 -12.24 30.06
CA ALA A 423 -3.11 -10.80 29.91
C ALA A 423 -2.46 -10.28 28.61
N ARG A 424 -1.22 -10.72 28.30
CA ARG A 424 -0.49 -10.38 27.07
C ARG A 424 -1.22 -10.86 25.81
N ARG A 425 -1.67 -12.12 25.76
CA ARG A 425 -2.43 -12.65 24.61
C ARG A 425 -3.75 -11.92 24.40
N LYS A 426 -4.45 -11.55 25.47
CA LYS A 426 -5.65 -10.72 25.39
C LYS A 426 -5.33 -9.33 24.83
N MET A 427 -4.24 -8.71 25.28
CA MET A 427 -3.79 -7.42 24.73
C MET A 427 -3.47 -7.53 23.23
N LEU A 428 -2.71 -8.54 22.81
CA LEU A 428 -2.41 -8.79 21.40
C LEU A 428 -3.68 -8.96 20.57
N ARG A 429 -4.62 -9.80 21.03
CA ARG A 429 -5.90 -10.01 20.33
C ARG A 429 -6.68 -8.70 20.24
N SER A 430 -6.78 -7.94 21.33
CA SER A 430 -7.46 -6.65 21.34
C SER A 430 -6.86 -5.67 20.33
N LEU A 431 -5.53 -5.52 20.31
CA LEU A 431 -4.83 -4.66 19.35
C LEU A 431 -5.03 -5.12 17.89
N ILE A 432 -5.05 -6.43 17.63
CA ILE A 432 -5.33 -7.01 16.30
C ILE A 432 -6.79 -6.79 15.89
N GLU A 433 -7.73 -6.66 16.83
CA GLU A 433 -9.15 -6.46 16.56
C GLU A 433 -9.50 -4.99 16.27
N PHE A 434 -8.76 -4.05 16.87
CA PHE A 434 -8.94 -2.61 16.62
C PHE A 434 -8.88 -2.29 15.12
N ARG A 435 -9.87 -1.54 14.63
CA ARG A 435 -9.87 -0.96 13.28
C ARG A 435 -10.05 0.54 13.39
N ILE A 436 -8.95 1.26 13.23
CA ILE A 436 -8.92 2.73 13.22
C ILE A 436 -8.45 3.17 11.82
N ARG A 437 -9.26 3.99 11.14
CA ARG A 437 -8.97 4.53 9.79
C ARG A 437 -9.20 6.04 9.78
N GLY A 438 -8.56 6.71 8.83
CA GLY A 438 -8.53 8.17 8.72
C GLY A 438 -7.31 8.83 9.37
N VAL A 439 -6.71 8.17 10.38
CA VAL A 439 -5.44 8.56 11.01
C VAL A 439 -4.54 7.34 11.23
N LYS A 440 -3.22 7.54 11.25
CA LYS A 440 -2.24 6.53 11.68
C LYS A 440 -2.33 6.29 13.18
N THR A 441 -1.83 5.14 13.63
CA THR A 441 -1.80 4.77 15.04
C THR A 441 -0.52 4.03 15.40
N ASN A 442 -0.18 4.03 16.69
CA ASN A 442 0.96 3.29 17.23
C ASN A 442 0.71 1.78 17.42
N ILE A 443 -0.45 1.23 17.00
CA ILE A 443 -0.80 -0.19 17.15
C ILE A 443 0.27 -1.15 16.58
N PRO A 444 0.82 -0.94 15.36
CA PRO A 444 1.83 -1.85 14.81
C PRO A 444 3.09 -1.92 15.67
N PHE A 445 3.49 -0.80 16.27
CA PHE A 445 4.60 -0.75 17.22
C PHE A 445 4.27 -1.54 18.49
N LEU A 446 3.08 -1.33 19.08
CA LEU A 446 2.63 -2.08 20.26
C LEU A 446 2.61 -3.60 20.01
N LEU A 447 2.16 -4.06 18.85
CA LEU A 447 2.19 -5.49 18.48
C LEU A 447 3.62 -6.03 18.42
N THR A 448 4.54 -5.28 17.81
CA THR A 448 5.95 -5.67 17.71
C THR A 448 6.60 -5.72 19.09
N LEU A 449 6.31 -4.74 19.96
CA LEU A 449 6.77 -4.68 21.33
C LEU A 449 6.27 -5.87 22.16
N LEU A 450 4.97 -6.16 22.11
CA LEU A 450 4.35 -7.24 22.88
C LEU A 450 4.77 -8.63 22.41
N THR A 451 5.33 -8.77 21.21
CA THR A 451 5.85 -10.03 20.65
C THR A 451 7.37 -10.17 20.77
N ASN A 452 8.05 -9.17 21.32
CA ASN A 452 9.49 -9.23 21.58
C ASN A 452 9.80 -10.11 22.81
N GLU A 453 10.84 -10.95 22.71
CA GLU A 453 11.26 -11.88 23.77
C GLU A 453 11.56 -11.19 25.12
N THR A 454 12.14 -9.98 25.11
CA THR A 454 12.42 -9.21 26.33
C THR A 454 11.14 -8.80 27.04
N PHE A 455 10.09 -8.44 26.29
CA PHE A 455 8.78 -8.16 26.88
C PHE A 455 8.12 -9.43 27.40
N ILE A 456 8.13 -10.52 26.61
CA ILE A 456 7.55 -11.82 26.99
C ILE A 456 8.16 -12.34 28.30
N SER A 457 9.47 -12.26 28.44
CA SER A 457 10.21 -12.64 29.65
C SER A 457 9.92 -11.72 30.85
N GLY A 458 9.62 -10.44 30.62
CA GLY A 458 9.35 -9.44 31.66
C GLY A 458 10.61 -8.72 32.17
N ASP A 459 11.68 -8.76 31.39
CA ASP A 459 13.00 -8.22 31.71
C ASP A 459 13.27 -6.88 31.04
N CYS A 460 12.22 -6.08 30.84
CA CYS A 460 12.33 -4.72 30.30
C CYS A 460 12.98 -3.77 31.32
N TRP A 461 13.71 -2.78 30.80
CA TRP A 461 14.31 -1.65 31.53
C TRP A 461 13.92 -0.32 30.85
N THR A 462 14.19 0.81 31.50
CA THR A 462 13.70 2.14 31.05
C THR A 462 14.17 2.61 29.67
N THR A 463 15.23 2.04 29.10
CA THR A 463 15.71 2.35 27.74
C THR A 463 15.48 1.21 26.76
N PHE A 464 14.71 0.17 27.12
CA PHE A 464 14.46 -1.02 26.29
C PHE A 464 14.00 -0.67 24.87
N ILE A 465 13.06 0.27 24.71
CA ILE A 465 12.57 0.68 23.39
C ILE A 465 13.69 1.37 22.59
N ASP A 466 14.44 2.27 23.24
CA ASP A 466 15.50 3.05 22.61
C ASP A 466 16.71 2.15 22.22
N ASP A 467 16.95 1.07 22.99
CA ASP A 467 18.03 0.10 22.78
C ASP A 467 17.68 -1.04 21.79
N THR A 468 16.44 -1.10 21.29
CA THR A 468 15.96 -2.23 20.46
C THR A 468 15.45 -1.78 19.08
N PRO A 469 16.33 -1.51 18.10
CA PRO A 469 15.95 -1.03 16.76
C PRO A 469 15.00 -1.97 15.98
N THR A 470 15.00 -3.27 16.28
CA THR A 470 14.11 -4.24 15.63
C THR A 470 12.64 -3.98 15.92
N LEU A 471 12.30 -3.26 17.00
CA LEU A 471 10.91 -2.88 17.31
C LEU A 471 10.29 -1.96 16.25
N PHE A 472 11.10 -1.35 15.40
CA PHE A 472 10.68 -0.42 14.35
C PHE A 472 10.50 -1.09 12.97
N GLN A 473 10.83 -2.39 12.85
CA GLN A 473 10.59 -3.18 11.63
C GLN A 473 9.15 -3.71 11.60
N MET A 474 8.18 -2.79 11.53
CA MET A 474 6.77 -3.12 11.72
C MET A 474 6.13 -3.83 10.52
N ILE A 475 5.20 -4.74 10.81
CA ILE A 475 4.35 -5.41 9.80
C ILE A 475 3.22 -4.45 9.41
N SER A 476 3.15 -4.07 8.13
CA SER A 476 2.05 -3.25 7.61
C SER A 476 0.81 -4.11 7.32
N SER A 477 -0.35 -3.71 7.87
CA SER A 477 -1.62 -4.38 7.53
C SER A 477 -2.03 -4.02 6.09
N GLN A 478 -2.39 -5.01 5.27
CA GLN A 478 -2.84 -4.75 3.90
C GLN A 478 -4.25 -4.14 3.87
N ASN A 479 -4.39 -2.92 3.35
CA ASN A 479 -5.67 -2.22 3.22
C ASN A 479 -6.41 -2.56 1.91
N ARG A 480 -6.53 -3.85 1.57
CA ARG A 480 -7.02 -4.33 0.26
C ARG A 480 -8.41 -3.78 -0.11
N ALA A 481 -9.37 -3.86 0.80
CA ALA A 481 -10.75 -3.43 0.54
C ALA A 481 -10.86 -1.92 0.26
N MET A 482 -10.17 -1.07 1.02
CA MET A 482 -10.21 0.38 0.77
C MET A 482 -9.53 0.74 -0.55
N LYS A 483 -8.46 0.04 -0.94
CA LYS A 483 -7.81 0.27 -2.23
C LYS A 483 -8.74 -0.06 -3.41
N ILE A 484 -9.51 -1.14 -3.31
CA ILE A 484 -10.57 -1.47 -4.28
C ILE A 484 -11.67 -0.41 -4.28
N LEU A 485 -12.16 0.02 -3.10
CA LEU A 485 -13.16 1.10 -3.03
C LEU A 485 -12.62 2.41 -3.63
N ASN A 486 -11.33 2.69 -3.49
CA ASN A 486 -10.69 3.86 -4.09
C ASN A 486 -10.70 3.80 -5.62
N TYR A 487 -10.45 2.62 -6.21
CA TYR A 487 -10.59 2.41 -7.65
C TYR A 487 -12.04 2.59 -8.13
N LEU A 488 -12.99 1.96 -7.43
CA LEU A 488 -14.42 2.08 -7.74
C LEU A 488 -14.92 3.52 -7.60
N GLY A 489 -14.46 4.24 -6.57
CA GLY A 489 -14.76 5.66 -6.39
C GLY A 489 -14.18 6.53 -7.50
N ASP A 490 -12.95 6.25 -7.93
CA ASP A 490 -12.31 6.93 -9.06
C ASP A 490 -13.10 6.70 -10.37
N LEU A 491 -13.51 5.46 -10.62
CA LEU A 491 -14.34 5.10 -11.77
C LEU A 491 -15.71 5.80 -11.75
N VAL A 492 -16.31 5.95 -10.56
CA VAL A 492 -17.59 6.65 -10.37
C VAL A 492 -17.47 8.17 -10.61
N VAL A 493 -16.37 8.79 -10.18
CA VAL A 493 -16.18 10.26 -10.27
C VAL A 493 -15.59 10.68 -11.62
N ASN A 494 -14.56 9.97 -12.09
CA ASN A 494 -13.74 10.36 -13.23
C ASN A 494 -13.99 9.52 -14.50
N GLY A 495 -14.80 8.46 -14.40
CA GLY A 495 -14.98 7.51 -15.49
C GLY A 495 -13.79 6.56 -15.66
N SER A 496 -13.82 5.74 -16.71
CA SER A 496 -12.77 4.76 -16.95
C SER A 496 -11.45 5.42 -17.36
N SER A 497 -10.37 5.04 -16.67
CA SER A 497 -9.01 5.43 -17.02
C SER A 497 -8.34 4.46 -18.00
N ILE A 498 -9.07 3.43 -18.46
CA ILE A 498 -8.53 2.37 -19.31
C ILE A 498 -8.38 2.88 -20.74
N LYS A 499 -7.13 2.99 -21.20
CA LYS A 499 -6.84 3.53 -22.54
C LYS A 499 -7.45 2.66 -23.64
N GLY A 500 -8.11 3.34 -24.58
CA GLY A 500 -8.78 2.72 -25.73
C GLY A 500 -10.24 2.34 -25.47
N GLN A 501 -10.75 2.54 -24.25
CA GLN A 501 -12.16 2.30 -23.97
C GLN A 501 -13.04 3.40 -24.58
N MET A 502 -14.06 3.00 -25.33
CA MET A 502 -15.08 3.86 -25.91
C MET A 502 -16.45 3.49 -25.34
N GLY A 503 -16.94 4.30 -24.40
CA GLY A 503 -18.20 4.05 -23.70
C GLY A 503 -18.15 2.83 -22.78
N ASP A 504 -19.33 2.35 -22.40
CA ASP A 504 -19.50 1.23 -21.47
C ASP A 504 -19.66 -0.12 -22.21
N PRO A 505 -19.38 -1.25 -21.53
CA PRO A 505 -19.78 -2.58 -21.99
C PRO A 505 -21.27 -2.66 -22.39
N LYS A 506 -21.58 -3.38 -23.46
CA LYS A 506 -22.96 -3.68 -23.86
C LYS A 506 -23.60 -4.77 -23.00
N LEU A 507 -22.80 -5.64 -22.37
CA LEU A 507 -23.31 -6.66 -21.44
C LEU A 507 -23.55 -6.05 -20.04
N GLU A 508 -24.82 -6.03 -19.60
CA GLU A 508 -25.20 -5.49 -18.29
C GLU A 508 -25.31 -6.54 -17.17
N THR A 509 -24.94 -7.79 -17.44
CA THR A 509 -25.03 -8.92 -16.49
C THR A 509 -23.69 -9.65 -16.39
N GLU A 510 -23.53 -10.50 -15.38
CA GLU A 510 -22.39 -11.42 -15.33
C GLU A 510 -22.53 -12.48 -16.43
N ALA A 511 -21.43 -12.81 -17.07
CA ALA A 511 -21.46 -13.79 -18.15
C ALA A 511 -21.71 -15.21 -17.61
N LEU A 512 -22.64 -15.91 -18.24
CA LEU A 512 -22.99 -17.27 -17.85
C LEU A 512 -21.98 -18.26 -18.42
N ILE A 513 -21.48 -19.16 -17.55
CA ILE A 513 -20.69 -20.32 -17.97
C ILE A 513 -21.64 -21.33 -18.64
N PRO A 514 -21.36 -21.77 -19.88
CA PRO A 514 -22.23 -22.69 -20.60
C PRO A 514 -22.21 -24.09 -19.98
N GLU A 515 -23.33 -24.79 -20.10
CA GLU A 515 -23.44 -26.20 -19.74
C GLU A 515 -22.99 -27.07 -20.92
N LEU A 516 -22.05 -27.98 -20.66
CA LEU A 516 -21.61 -28.95 -21.67
C LEU A 516 -22.46 -30.22 -21.59
N HIS A 517 -22.79 -30.80 -22.75
CA HIS A 517 -23.54 -32.06 -22.83
C HIS A 517 -22.74 -33.14 -23.55
N ASP A 518 -22.71 -34.34 -22.97
CA ASP A 518 -22.12 -35.49 -23.64
C ASP A 518 -22.91 -35.80 -24.93
N PRO A 519 -22.27 -35.81 -26.12
CA PRO A 519 -23.00 -35.96 -27.38
C PRO A 519 -23.69 -37.32 -27.55
N SER A 520 -23.22 -38.35 -26.83
CA SER A 520 -23.75 -39.72 -26.95
C SER A 520 -24.91 -39.99 -26.00
N THR A 521 -24.93 -39.34 -24.83
CA THR A 521 -25.93 -39.59 -23.77
C THR A 521 -26.86 -38.39 -23.52
N GLY A 522 -26.48 -37.19 -23.96
CA GLY A 522 -27.17 -35.93 -23.65
C GLY A 522 -27.04 -35.49 -22.19
N ILE A 523 -26.25 -36.20 -21.37
CA ILE A 523 -26.10 -35.91 -19.94
C ILE A 523 -25.19 -34.70 -19.76
N LYS A 524 -25.60 -33.78 -18.88
CA LYS A 524 -24.81 -32.62 -18.48
C LYS A 524 -23.48 -33.06 -17.85
N ILE A 525 -22.39 -32.53 -18.38
CA ILE A 525 -21.04 -32.67 -17.83
C ILE A 525 -20.84 -31.57 -16.79
N ASN A 526 -20.22 -31.91 -15.66
CA ASN A 526 -19.79 -30.94 -14.65
C ASN A 526 -18.25 -30.84 -14.64
N PRO A 527 -17.67 -29.85 -15.34
CA PRO A 527 -16.22 -29.66 -15.41
C PRO A 527 -15.54 -29.44 -14.06
N ASP A 528 -16.24 -28.89 -13.06
CA ASP A 528 -15.66 -28.56 -11.75
C ASP A 528 -15.52 -29.78 -10.83
N SER A 529 -16.28 -30.84 -11.11
CA SER A 529 -16.27 -32.09 -10.32
C SER A 529 -15.64 -33.28 -11.05
N SER A 530 -15.32 -33.12 -12.34
CA SER A 530 -14.68 -34.14 -13.16
C SER A 530 -13.19 -33.85 -13.33
N LEU A 531 -12.36 -34.90 -13.31
CA LEU A 531 -10.97 -34.76 -13.69
C LEU A 531 -10.89 -34.35 -15.17
N ALA A 532 -10.07 -33.36 -15.48
CA ALA A 532 -9.86 -32.94 -16.86
C ALA A 532 -9.48 -34.15 -17.72
N PRO A 533 -10.14 -34.37 -18.88
CA PRO A 533 -9.84 -35.49 -19.77
C PRO A 533 -8.37 -35.50 -20.21
N ARG A 534 -7.84 -36.67 -20.55
CA ARG A 534 -6.49 -36.77 -21.15
C ARG A 534 -6.44 -35.94 -22.45
N GLY A 535 -5.39 -35.16 -22.60
CA GLY A 535 -5.12 -34.36 -23.80
C GLY A 535 -3.65 -34.44 -24.23
N TRP A 536 -3.28 -33.61 -25.20
CA TRP A 536 -1.94 -33.59 -25.80
C TRP A 536 -0.83 -33.16 -24.84
N ARG A 537 -1.15 -32.47 -23.73
CA ARG A 537 -0.15 -32.09 -22.73
C ARG A 537 0.39 -33.29 -21.98
N GLN A 538 -0.45 -34.26 -21.65
CA GLN A 538 0.01 -35.49 -21.02
C GLN A 538 0.99 -36.23 -21.95
N VAL A 539 0.69 -36.28 -23.26
CA VAL A 539 1.59 -36.87 -24.26
C VAL A 539 2.95 -36.17 -24.25
N LEU A 540 2.96 -34.84 -24.22
CA LEU A 540 4.20 -34.04 -24.11
C LEU A 540 4.96 -34.32 -22.82
N LEU A 541 4.29 -34.31 -21.67
CA LEU A 541 4.95 -34.51 -20.37
C LEU A 541 5.51 -35.92 -20.20
N GLU A 542 4.85 -36.94 -20.75
CA GLU A 542 5.28 -38.33 -20.67
C GLU A 542 6.46 -38.65 -21.60
N ASN A 543 6.52 -38.01 -22.77
CA ASN A 543 7.43 -38.41 -23.84
C ASN A 543 8.49 -37.36 -24.22
N GLY A 544 8.36 -36.12 -23.74
CA GLY A 544 9.23 -35.00 -24.10
C GLY A 544 8.97 -34.41 -25.51
N PRO A 545 9.62 -33.27 -25.84
CA PRO A 545 9.36 -32.51 -27.06
C PRO A 545 9.54 -33.27 -28.38
N ASP A 546 10.63 -34.01 -28.54
CA ASP A 546 10.93 -34.73 -29.79
C ASP A 546 9.87 -35.79 -30.10
N LYS A 547 9.54 -36.62 -29.10
CA LYS A 547 8.57 -37.68 -29.29
C LYS A 547 7.16 -37.13 -29.41
N PHE A 548 6.85 -36.03 -28.72
CA PHE A 548 5.60 -35.29 -28.92
C PHE A 548 5.43 -34.84 -30.37
N ALA A 549 6.44 -34.22 -30.97
CA ALA A 549 6.42 -33.79 -32.37
C ALA A 549 6.20 -34.98 -33.33
N GLN A 550 6.90 -36.09 -33.11
CA GLN A 550 6.70 -37.32 -33.90
C GLN A 550 5.27 -37.87 -33.79
N LEU A 551 4.69 -37.87 -32.59
CA LEU A 551 3.33 -38.37 -32.35
C LEU A 551 2.28 -37.45 -32.98
N VAL A 552 2.51 -36.14 -33.00
CA VAL A 552 1.65 -35.20 -33.73
C VAL A 552 1.72 -35.44 -35.23
N ARG A 553 2.92 -35.66 -35.80
CA ARG A 553 3.07 -36.04 -37.22
C ARG A 553 2.34 -37.34 -37.57
N GLN A 554 2.29 -38.29 -36.64
CA GLN A 554 1.62 -39.59 -36.81
C GLN A 554 0.10 -39.52 -36.68
N PHE A 555 -0.45 -38.39 -36.20
CA PHE A 555 -1.89 -38.21 -36.12
C PHE A 555 -2.50 -38.20 -37.53
N ASN A 556 -3.49 -39.07 -37.77
CA ASN A 556 -4.14 -39.20 -39.08
C ASN A 556 -5.22 -38.13 -39.27
N GLY A 557 -4.80 -36.88 -39.39
CA GLY A 557 -5.69 -35.73 -39.52
C GLY A 557 -4.92 -34.42 -39.35
N THR A 558 -5.64 -33.35 -39.02
CA THR A 558 -5.06 -32.03 -38.75
C THR A 558 -5.63 -31.50 -37.43
N LEU A 559 -4.76 -31.31 -36.46
CA LEU A 559 -5.14 -30.77 -35.15
C LEU A 559 -5.41 -29.27 -35.21
N ILE A 560 -6.22 -28.79 -34.26
CA ILE A 560 -6.51 -27.35 -34.12
C ILE A 560 -5.71 -26.77 -32.95
N MET A 561 -5.09 -25.61 -33.19
CA MET A 561 -4.63 -24.69 -32.16
C MET A 561 -5.69 -23.61 -31.92
N ASP A 562 -6.14 -23.43 -30.68
CA ASP A 562 -7.09 -22.37 -30.34
C ASP A 562 -6.35 -21.08 -29.93
N THR A 563 -6.62 -19.97 -30.65
CA THR A 563 -6.02 -18.65 -30.39
C THR A 563 -6.91 -17.71 -29.59
N THR A 564 -8.07 -18.19 -29.16
CA THR A 564 -9.10 -17.42 -28.42
C THR A 564 -8.53 -16.65 -27.24
N TRP A 565 -7.58 -17.24 -26.49
CA TRP A 565 -7.00 -16.65 -25.27
C TRP A 565 -5.86 -15.66 -25.53
N ARG A 566 -5.41 -15.48 -26.79
CA ARG A 566 -4.29 -14.60 -27.14
C ARG A 566 -4.57 -13.78 -28.40
N ASP A 567 -4.44 -14.38 -29.59
CA ASP A 567 -4.43 -13.61 -30.83
C ASP A 567 -5.81 -13.07 -31.21
N ALA A 568 -6.88 -13.84 -30.93
CA ALA A 568 -8.23 -13.44 -31.30
C ALA A 568 -8.64 -12.11 -30.65
N HIS A 569 -8.49 -12.01 -29.32
CA HIS A 569 -8.80 -10.76 -28.60
C HIS A 569 -7.72 -9.70 -28.79
N GLN A 570 -6.47 -10.07 -29.13
CA GLN A 570 -5.46 -9.12 -29.56
C GLN A 570 -5.88 -8.39 -30.85
N SER A 571 -6.46 -9.12 -31.80
CA SER A 571 -6.94 -8.57 -33.08
C SER A 571 -8.25 -7.79 -32.97
N LEU A 572 -9.21 -8.32 -32.21
CA LEU A 572 -10.59 -7.78 -32.17
C LEU A 572 -10.84 -6.78 -31.04
N LEU A 573 -10.18 -6.97 -29.89
CA LEU A 573 -10.53 -6.32 -28.62
C LEU A 573 -9.31 -5.63 -27.99
N ALA A 574 -8.34 -5.23 -28.82
CA ALA A 574 -7.11 -4.57 -28.39
C ALA A 574 -6.39 -5.29 -27.23
N THR A 575 -6.43 -6.63 -27.19
CA THR A 575 -5.80 -7.46 -26.17
C THR A 575 -6.38 -7.27 -24.75
N ARG A 576 -7.63 -6.84 -24.62
CA ARG A 576 -8.21 -6.42 -23.32
C ARG A 576 -8.86 -7.53 -22.49
N VAL A 577 -8.94 -8.76 -23.00
CA VAL A 577 -9.55 -9.86 -22.23
C VAL A 577 -8.75 -10.13 -20.95
N ARG A 578 -9.44 -10.07 -19.81
CA ARG A 578 -8.89 -10.09 -18.46
C ARG A 578 -8.72 -11.49 -17.91
N THR A 579 -7.88 -11.61 -16.89
CA THR A 579 -7.56 -12.89 -16.24
C THR A 579 -8.81 -13.55 -15.68
N ILE A 580 -9.69 -12.81 -15.02
CA ILE A 580 -10.89 -13.37 -14.36
C ILE A 580 -11.82 -14.10 -15.36
N ASP A 581 -12.03 -13.53 -16.54
CA ASP A 581 -12.90 -14.10 -17.55
C ASP A 581 -12.30 -15.38 -18.16
N LEU A 582 -10.97 -15.39 -18.38
CA LEU A 582 -10.25 -16.59 -18.79
C LEU A 582 -10.33 -17.69 -17.73
N LEU A 583 -10.22 -17.34 -16.45
CA LEU A 583 -10.30 -18.31 -15.35
C LEU A 583 -11.70 -18.92 -15.22
N ASN A 584 -12.75 -18.11 -15.39
CA ASN A 584 -14.12 -18.57 -15.29
C ASN A 584 -14.46 -19.66 -16.33
N ILE A 585 -13.91 -19.54 -17.55
CA ILE A 585 -14.17 -20.51 -18.62
C ILE A 585 -13.11 -21.62 -18.74
N ALA A 586 -12.01 -21.54 -17.98
CA ALA A 586 -10.88 -22.47 -18.11
C ALA A 586 -11.25 -23.95 -17.90
N PRO A 587 -12.00 -24.35 -16.85
CA PRO A 587 -12.38 -25.76 -16.66
C PRO A 587 -13.24 -26.29 -17.82
N THR A 588 -14.20 -25.50 -18.28
CA THR A 588 -15.07 -25.82 -19.42
C THR A 588 -14.26 -25.96 -20.71
N THR A 589 -13.31 -25.05 -20.94
CA THR A 589 -12.38 -25.10 -22.08
C THR A 589 -11.52 -26.36 -22.05
N ALA A 590 -10.97 -26.71 -20.88
CA ALA A 590 -10.16 -27.92 -20.69
C ALA A 590 -10.90 -29.21 -21.10
N TYR A 591 -12.22 -29.24 -20.92
CA TYR A 591 -13.06 -30.37 -21.31
C TYR A 591 -13.48 -30.33 -22.78
N ALA A 592 -14.03 -29.19 -23.23
CA ALA A 592 -14.58 -29.02 -24.58
C ALA A 592 -13.49 -29.11 -25.65
N LEU A 593 -12.31 -28.56 -25.38
CA LEU A 593 -11.16 -28.52 -26.30
C LEU A 593 -10.08 -29.54 -25.96
N ARG A 594 -10.39 -30.62 -25.25
CA ARG A 594 -9.41 -31.65 -24.83
C ARG A 594 -8.56 -32.24 -25.98
N GLY A 595 -9.09 -32.23 -27.20
CA GLY A 595 -8.42 -32.71 -28.41
C GLY A 595 -7.59 -31.66 -29.15
N CYS A 596 -7.65 -30.39 -28.76
CA CYS A 596 -6.82 -29.34 -29.36
C CYS A 596 -5.32 -29.65 -29.16
N PHE A 597 -4.52 -29.32 -30.17
CA PHE A 597 -3.07 -29.41 -30.11
C PHE A 597 -2.52 -28.57 -28.96
N ALA A 598 -3.03 -27.35 -28.79
CA ALA A 598 -2.68 -26.44 -27.72
C ALA A 598 -3.69 -25.28 -27.60
N LEU A 599 -3.57 -24.50 -26.53
CA LEU A 599 -4.18 -23.17 -26.39
C LEU A 599 -3.07 -22.12 -26.49
N GLU A 600 -3.20 -21.20 -27.44
CA GLU A 600 -2.35 -20.02 -27.46
C GLU A 600 -2.92 -18.98 -26.50
N CYS A 601 -2.23 -18.77 -25.37
CA CYS A 601 -2.77 -17.98 -24.26
C CYS A 601 -1.81 -16.92 -23.72
N TRP A 602 -0.63 -16.79 -24.31
CA TRP A 602 0.45 -15.97 -23.75
C TRP A 602 1.41 -15.44 -24.82
N GLY A 603 2.27 -14.49 -24.45
CA GLY A 603 3.16 -13.81 -25.40
C GLY A 603 2.42 -12.82 -26.30
N GLY A 604 3.07 -12.39 -27.38
CA GLY A 604 2.57 -11.26 -28.17
C GLY A 604 2.36 -10.01 -27.30
N ALA A 605 1.24 -9.32 -27.48
CA ALA A 605 0.95 -8.09 -26.73
C ALA A 605 0.43 -8.34 -25.31
N THR A 606 0.02 -9.57 -24.98
CA THR A 606 -0.67 -9.87 -23.69
C THR A 606 0.18 -9.53 -22.47
N PHE A 607 1.50 -9.70 -22.55
CA PHE A 607 2.41 -9.48 -21.43
C PHE A 607 2.46 -8.00 -21.00
N ASP A 608 2.69 -7.09 -21.96
CA ASP A 608 2.69 -5.65 -21.72
C ASP A 608 1.28 -5.14 -21.37
N VAL A 609 0.26 -5.55 -22.14
CA VAL A 609 -1.11 -5.05 -21.96
C VAL A 609 -1.69 -5.43 -20.61
N ALA A 610 -1.41 -6.64 -20.11
CA ALA A 610 -1.84 -7.06 -18.78
C ALA A 610 -1.35 -6.10 -17.70
N MET A 611 -0.06 -5.75 -17.70
CA MET A 611 0.50 -4.83 -16.72
C MET A 611 0.08 -3.37 -16.96
N ARG A 612 0.18 -2.92 -18.22
CA ARG A 612 0.04 -1.51 -18.60
C ARG A 612 -1.40 -1.01 -18.55
N PHE A 613 -2.36 -1.82 -18.98
CA PHE A 613 -3.74 -1.38 -19.19
C PHE A 613 -4.75 -2.13 -18.33
N LEU A 614 -4.50 -3.40 -18.01
CA LEU A 614 -5.39 -4.17 -17.14
C LEU A 614 -4.97 -4.10 -15.67
N TYR A 615 -3.74 -3.68 -15.41
CA TYR A 615 -3.13 -3.63 -14.08
C TYR A 615 -3.12 -5.01 -13.40
N GLU A 616 -2.82 -6.05 -14.18
CA GLU A 616 -2.77 -7.46 -13.76
C GLU A 616 -1.38 -8.05 -14.03
N ASP A 617 -0.95 -8.97 -13.17
CA ASP A 617 0.29 -9.72 -13.38
C ASP A 617 0.08 -10.84 -14.44
N PRO A 618 0.76 -10.78 -15.61
CA PRO A 618 0.64 -11.82 -16.62
C PRO A 618 1.12 -13.19 -16.11
N TRP A 619 2.09 -13.23 -15.19
CA TRP A 619 2.62 -14.49 -14.64
C TRP A 619 1.59 -15.17 -13.74
N SER A 620 0.87 -14.38 -12.93
CA SER A 620 -0.28 -14.85 -12.15
C SER A 620 -1.36 -15.43 -13.06
N ARG A 621 -1.68 -14.76 -14.18
CA ARG A 621 -2.61 -15.28 -15.21
C ARG A 621 -2.16 -16.68 -15.69
N LEU A 622 -0.90 -16.80 -16.12
CA LEU A 622 -0.35 -18.05 -16.63
C LEU A 622 -0.47 -19.20 -15.61
N ARG A 623 0.03 -18.99 -14.38
CA ARG A 623 0.01 -20.02 -13.32
C ARG A 623 -1.40 -20.46 -12.95
N LYS A 624 -2.33 -19.49 -12.82
CA LYS A 624 -3.73 -19.79 -12.45
C LYS A 624 -4.44 -20.57 -13.57
N LEU A 625 -4.28 -20.15 -14.84
CA LEU A 625 -4.83 -20.89 -15.99
C LEU A 625 -4.23 -22.28 -16.11
N ARG A 626 -2.91 -22.40 -15.91
CA ARG A 626 -2.19 -23.68 -16.01
C ARG A 626 -2.74 -24.72 -15.04
N LYS A 627 -3.09 -24.29 -13.82
CA LYS A 627 -3.69 -25.12 -12.78
C LYS A 627 -5.09 -25.62 -13.19
N LEU A 628 -5.90 -24.78 -13.84
CA LEU A 628 -7.28 -25.10 -14.22
C LEU A 628 -7.39 -25.91 -15.52
N VAL A 629 -6.41 -25.79 -16.41
CA VAL A 629 -6.35 -26.54 -17.66
C VAL A 629 -5.16 -27.47 -17.62
N PRO A 630 -5.09 -28.60 -16.90
CA PRO A 630 -3.83 -29.36 -16.79
C PRO A 630 -3.46 -30.19 -18.03
N ASN A 631 -4.37 -30.33 -19.00
CA ASN A 631 -4.38 -31.36 -20.05
C ASN A 631 -4.07 -30.87 -21.48
N ILE A 632 -4.17 -29.58 -21.76
CA ILE A 632 -3.92 -29.00 -23.10
C ILE A 632 -2.62 -28.18 -23.06
N PRO A 633 -1.64 -28.36 -23.96
CA PRO A 633 -0.40 -27.59 -23.91
C PRO A 633 -0.68 -26.09 -24.05
N PHE A 634 0.10 -25.27 -23.35
CA PHE A 634 0.02 -23.82 -23.54
C PHE A 634 1.09 -23.36 -24.51
N GLN A 635 0.68 -22.62 -25.53
CA GLN A 635 1.58 -21.97 -26.46
C GLN A 635 1.70 -20.47 -26.16
N MET A 636 2.91 -19.95 -26.36
CA MET A 636 3.14 -18.53 -26.46
C MET A 636 3.76 -18.12 -27.79
N LEU A 637 3.48 -16.88 -28.21
CA LEU A 637 4.21 -16.22 -29.30
C LEU A 637 5.43 -15.47 -28.73
N LEU A 638 6.62 -15.83 -29.19
CA LEU A 638 7.91 -15.29 -28.74
C LEU A 638 8.67 -14.68 -29.93
N ARG A 639 9.19 -13.46 -29.78
CA ARG A 639 10.07 -12.87 -30.79
C ARG A 639 11.53 -13.21 -30.47
N GLY A 640 12.27 -13.74 -31.45
CA GLY A 640 13.60 -14.33 -31.29
C GLY A 640 14.55 -13.60 -30.33
N ALA A 641 15.11 -12.46 -30.74
CA ALA A 641 16.12 -11.74 -29.95
C ALA A 641 15.54 -10.67 -29.00
N ASN A 642 14.21 -10.56 -28.91
CA ASN A 642 13.53 -9.51 -28.13
C ASN A 642 12.63 -10.11 -27.05
N GLY A 643 12.36 -11.42 -27.09
CA GLY A 643 11.39 -12.08 -26.24
C GLY A 643 9.99 -11.50 -26.43
N VAL A 644 9.53 -10.75 -25.43
CA VAL A 644 8.28 -9.99 -25.48
C VAL A 644 8.50 -8.48 -25.48
N ALA A 645 9.73 -7.97 -25.34
CA ALA A 645 10.07 -6.55 -25.31
C ALA A 645 9.99 -5.90 -26.71
N TYR A 646 10.05 -4.57 -26.80
CA TYR A 646 9.98 -3.84 -28.08
C TYR A 646 11.29 -3.77 -28.85
N SER A 647 12.45 -3.82 -28.18
CA SER A 647 13.79 -3.77 -28.76
C SER A 647 14.57 -5.05 -28.50
N SER A 648 15.68 -5.24 -29.20
CA SER A 648 16.59 -6.36 -28.96
C SER A 648 17.18 -6.28 -27.54
N LEU A 649 17.38 -7.43 -26.91
CA LEU A 649 17.97 -7.56 -25.58
C LEU A 649 19.25 -8.41 -25.63
N PRO A 650 20.11 -8.37 -24.59
CA PRO A 650 21.19 -9.33 -24.42
C PRO A 650 20.64 -10.76 -24.35
N ASP A 651 21.39 -11.73 -24.88
CA ASP A 651 20.93 -13.12 -25.00
C ASP A 651 20.56 -13.75 -23.65
N ASN A 652 21.29 -13.41 -22.59
CA ASN A 652 21.00 -13.93 -21.25
C ASN A 652 19.66 -13.43 -20.68
N ALA A 653 19.15 -12.28 -21.14
CA ALA A 653 17.80 -11.81 -20.81
C ALA A 653 16.72 -12.67 -21.46
N ILE A 654 16.95 -13.12 -22.71
CA ILE A 654 16.03 -14.01 -23.42
C ILE A 654 16.06 -15.41 -22.78
N ASP A 655 17.26 -15.93 -22.47
CA ASP A 655 17.42 -17.19 -21.75
C ASP A 655 16.65 -17.19 -20.42
N HIS A 656 16.82 -16.14 -19.59
CA HIS A 656 16.13 -16.01 -18.30
C HIS A 656 14.61 -15.94 -18.47
N PHE A 657 14.10 -15.11 -19.37
CA PHE A 657 12.66 -14.98 -19.59
C PHE A 657 12.02 -16.29 -20.07
N VAL A 658 12.66 -16.99 -21.01
CA VAL A 658 12.14 -18.25 -21.57
C VAL A 658 12.16 -19.35 -20.51
N LEU A 659 13.21 -19.41 -19.68
CA LEU A 659 13.25 -20.32 -18.53
C LEU A 659 12.08 -20.06 -17.59
N GLN A 660 11.85 -18.79 -17.20
CA GLN A 660 10.74 -18.42 -16.33
C GLN A 660 9.38 -18.73 -16.98
N ALA A 661 9.20 -18.49 -18.27
CA ALA A 661 7.97 -18.86 -19.01
C ALA A 661 7.71 -20.37 -18.98
N LYS A 662 8.75 -21.18 -19.18
CA LYS A 662 8.65 -22.64 -19.14
C LYS A 662 8.29 -23.15 -17.75
N GLU A 663 9.00 -22.69 -16.71
CA GLU A 663 8.76 -23.08 -15.32
C GLU A 663 7.36 -22.71 -14.82
N ASN A 664 6.76 -21.64 -15.36
CA ASN A 664 5.45 -21.16 -14.94
C ASN A 664 4.27 -21.70 -15.77
N GLY A 665 4.51 -22.47 -16.83
CA GLY A 665 3.48 -23.26 -17.48
C GLY A 665 3.36 -23.16 -19.00
N VAL A 666 4.23 -22.40 -19.69
CA VAL A 666 4.32 -22.44 -21.16
C VAL A 666 4.96 -23.75 -21.59
N ASP A 667 4.34 -24.44 -22.55
CA ASP A 667 4.83 -25.70 -23.08
C ASP A 667 5.48 -25.54 -24.45
N ILE A 668 4.85 -24.74 -25.33
CA ILE A 668 5.23 -24.54 -26.73
C ILE A 668 5.59 -23.07 -26.97
N PHE A 669 6.72 -22.85 -27.63
CA PHE A 669 7.20 -21.51 -27.97
C PHE A 669 7.24 -21.36 -29.48
N ARG A 670 6.30 -20.59 -30.01
CA ARG A 670 6.32 -20.14 -31.40
C ARG A 670 7.29 -18.98 -31.52
N VAL A 671 8.51 -19.30 -31.95
CA VAL A 671 9.60 -18.34 -32.12
C VAL A 671 9.58 -17.81 -33.54
N PHE A 672 9.47 -16.49 -33.69
CA PHE A 672 9.54 -15.82 -35.00
C PHE A 672 10.49 -14.61 -34.96
N ASP A 673 10.92 -14.17 -36.13
CA ASP A 673 11.58 -12.87 -36.31
C ASP A 673 10.75 -11.99 -37.24
N ALA A 674 10.72 -10.67 -36.97
CA ALA A 674 9.86 -9.75 -37.71
C ALA A 674 10.29 -9.49 -39.16
N LEU A 675 11.50 -9.89 -39.52
CA LEU A 675 12.10 -9.75 -40.85
C LEU A 675 12.50 -11.10 -41.47
N ASN A 676 12.16 -12.21 -40.81
CA ASN A 676 12.73 -13.55 -41.06
C ASN A 676 14.29 -13.55 -40.99
N ASP A 677 14.87 -12.72 -40.12
CA ASP A 677 16.29 -12.70 -39.82
C ASP A 677 16.68 -13.92 -38.98
N LEU A 678 17.36 -14.87 -39.61
CA LEU A 678 17.71 -16.16 -39.02
C LEU A 678 18.70 -16.04 -37.85
N GLU A 679 19.56 -15.02 -37.83
CA GLU A 679 20.47 -14.80 -36.70
C GLU A 679 19.69 -14.41 -35.43
N GLN A 680 18.62 -13.63 -35.59
CA GLN A 680 17.74 -13.26 -34.48
C GLN A 680 16.80 -14.39 -34.07
N LEU A 681 16.27 -15.15 -35.04
CA LEU A 681 15.45 -16.32 -34.78
C LEU A 681 16.19 -17.34 -33.92
N LYS A 682 17.47 -17.59 -34.24
CA LYS A 682 18.33 -18.54 -33.53
C LYS A 682 18.43 -18.27 -32.02
N VAL A 683 18.45 -17.01 -31.60
CA VAL A 683 18.54 -16.63 -30.17
C VAL A 683 17.38 -17.21 -29.37
N GLY A 684 16.15 -17.02 -29.86
CA GLY A 684 14.95 -17.55 -29.21
C GLY A 684 14.90 -19.08 -29.26
N VAL A 685 15.27 -19.68 -30.40
CA VAL A 685 15.35 -21.14 -30.56
C VAL A 685 16.31 -21.76 -29.53
N ASP A 686 17.49 -21.18 -29.37
CA ASP A 686 18.48 -21.65 -28.40
C ASP A 686 18.01 -21.46 -26.96
N ALA A 687 17.36 -20.35 -26.64
CA ALA A 687 16.79 -20.11 -25.31
C ALA A 687 15.72 -21.14 -24.95
N VAL A 688 14.81 -21.47 -25.90
CA VAL A 688 13.78 -22.50 -25.71
C VAL A 688 14.40 -23.88 -25.55
N ARG A 689 15.42 -24.20 -26.34
CA ARG A 689 16.17 -25.45 -26.20
C ARG A 689 16.79 -25.58 -24.82
N LYS A 690 17.48 -24.54 -24.34
CA LYS A 690 18.09 -24.52 -22.99
C LYS A 690 17.05 -24.70 -21.88
N ALA A 691 15.87 -24.11 -22.03
CA ALA A 691 14.77 -24.23 -21.08
C ALA A 691 14.02 -25.58 -21.14
N GLY A 692 14.22 -26.38 -22.20
CA GLY A 692 13.50 -27.66 -22.39
C GLY A 692 12.06 -27.50 -22.86
N GLY A 693 11.74 -26.42 -23.58
CA GLY A 693 10.42 -26.19 -24.19
C GLY A 693 10.28 -26.84 -25.58
N VAL A 694 9.03 -26.92 -26.08
CA VAL A 694 8.79 -27.30 -27.48
C VAL A 694 9.07 -26.09 -28.38
N ILE A 695 10.09 -26.22 -29.21
CA ILE A 695 10.49 -25.25 -30.23
C ILE A 695 9.60 -25.35 -31.47
N GLU A 696 8.89 -24.26 -31.77
CA GLU A 696 8.29 -24.00 -33.09
C GLU A 696 8.99 -22.79 -33.73
N SER A 697 9.96 -23.06 -34.59
CA SER A 697 10.64 -22.05 -35.40
C SER A 697 9.77 -21.64 -36.59
N THR A 698 9.56 -20.34 -36.75
CA THR A 698 8.50 -19.81 -37.64
C THR A 698 9.06 -18.95 -38.75
N VAL A 699 8.58 -19.17 -39.98
CA VAL A 699 8.72 -18.24 -41.10
C VAL A 699 7.45 -17.38 -41.23
N CYS A 700 7.61 -16.07 -41.28
CA CYS A 700 6.52 -15.14 -41.55
C CYS A 700 6.25 -15.05 -43.07
N TYR A 701 4.99 -15.19 -43.46
CA TYR A 701 4.53 -15.09 -44.84
C TYR A 701 4.16 -13.63 -45.17
N SER A 702 4.67 -13.11 -46.29
CA SER A 702 4.40 -11.77 -46.82
C SER A 702 4.41 -11.80 -48.35
N GLY A 703 3.76 -10.85 -49.03
CA GLY A 703 3.70 -10.88 -50.48
C GLY A 703 2.66 -11.87 -51.03
N ASP A 704 2.75 -12.08 -52.34
CA ASP A 704 1.95 -13.06 -53.08
C ASP A 704 2.90 -13.94 -53.89
N MET A 705 3.25 -15.11 -53.35
CA MET A 705 4.24 -16.01 -53.97
C MET A 705 3.79 -16.57 -55.32
N LEU A 706 2.49 -16.43 -55.66
CA LEU A 706 1.95 -16.87 -56.95
C LEU A 706 2.19 -15.84 -58.06
N GLN A 707 2.55 -14.60 -57.71
CA GLN A 707 2.85 -13.56 -58.69
C GLN A 707 4.30 -13.66 -59.19
N PRO A 708 4.53 -13.81 -60.51
CA PRO A 708 5.88 -13.84 -61.06
C PRO A 708 6.69 -12.58 -60.72
N GLY A 709 7.97 -12.76 -60.36
CA GLY A 709 8.89 -11.66 -60.09
C GLY A 709 8.76 -11.01 -58.70
N LYS A 710 7.89 -11.50 -57.82
CA LYS A 710 7.84 -11.03 -56.42
C LYS A 710 9.08 -11.46 -55.63
N LYS A 711 9.52 -10.59 -54.71
CA LYS A 711 10.66 -10.81 -53.80
C LYS A 711 10.48 -12.06 -52.92
N TYR A 712 9.27 -12.23 -52.38
CA TYR A 712 8.89 -13.38 -51.55
C TYR A 712 8.17 -14.43 -52.39
N ASN A 713 8.94 -15.21 -53.15
CA ASN A 713 8.45 -16.31 -53.98
C ASN A 713 8.58 -17.66 -53.26
N LEU A 714 8.16 -18.76 -53.92
CA LEU A 714 8.24 -20.10 -53.32
C LEU A 714 9.68 -20.50 -52.96
N ASP A 715 10.65 -20.20 -53.81
CA ASP A 715 12.07 -20.53 -53.57
C ASP A 715 12.62 -19.82 -52.32
N TYR A 716 12.25 -18.55 -52.11
CA TYR A 716 12.56 -17.82 -50.88
C TYR A 716 12.05 -18.59 -49.66
N TYR A 717 10.77 -18.95 -49.63
CA TYR A 717 10.19 -19.66 -48.49
C TYR A 717 10.87 -21.00 -48.24
N LEU A 718 11.10 -21.78 -49.29
CA LEU A 718 11.79 -23.07 -49.18
C LEU A 718 13.24 -22.90 -48.68
N SER A 719 13.96 -21.85 -49.11
CA SER A 719 15.31 -21.57 -48.61
C SER A 719 15.35 -21.20 -47.13
N VAL A 720 14.38 -20.41 -46.65
CA VAL A 720 14.26 -20.06 -45.23
C VAL A 720 13.89 -21.30 -44.41
N VAL A 721 12.98 -22.13 -44.94
CA VAL A 721 12.62 -23.41 -44.31
C VAL A 721 13.84 -24.33 -44.17
N ASP A 722 14.69 -24.44 -45.20
CA ASP A 722 15.90 -25.27 -45.14
C ASP A 722 16.82 -24.83 -43.99
N GLU A 723 16.98 -23.53 -43.78
CA GLU A 723 17.78 -23.01 -42.67
C GLU A 723 17.08 -23.22 -41.31
N ILE A 724 15.77 -23.03 -41.23
CA ILE A 724 14.99 -23.30 -40.00
C ILE A 724 15.12 -24.77 -39.58
N VAL A 725 15.08 -25.71 -40.52
CA VAL A 725 15.24 -27.15 -40.22
C VAL A 725 16.63 -27.43 -39.64
N LYS A 726 17.68 -26.81 -40.19
CA LYS A 726 19.05 -26.92 -39.65
C LYS A 726 19.18 -26.39 -38.23
N LEU A 727 18.32 -25.46 -37.80
CA LEU A 727 18.29 -24.98 -36.42
C LEU A 727 17.76 -26.02 -35.44
N GLY A 728 17.24 -27.18 -35.89
CA GLY A 728 16.73 -28.25 -35.02
C GLY A 728 15.40 -27.89 -34.36
N THR A 729 14.44 -27.45 -35.18
CA THR A 729 13.06 -27.18 -34.74
C THR A 729 12.26 -28.47 -34.57
N HIS A 730 11.33 -28.51 -33.61
CA HIS A 730 10.40 -29.64 -33.49
C HIS A 730 9.18 -29.48 -34.40
N PHE A 731 8.71 -28.23 -34.56
CA PHE A 731 7.62 -27.86 -35.46
C PHE A 731 8.08 -26.73 -36.38
N LEU A 732 7.70 -26.78 -37.66
CA LEU A 732 7.86 -25.65 -38.57
C LEU A 732 6.60 -24.80 -38.56
N GLY A 733 6.72 -23.55 -38.12
CA GLY A 733 5.64 -22.57 -38.16
C GLY A 733 5.60 -21.81 -39.48
N ILE A 734 4.42 -21.68 -40.09
CA ILE A 734 4.13 -20.73 -41.17
C ILE A 734 3.18 -19.67 -40.61
N LYS A 735 3.67 -18.44 -40.41
CA LYS A 735 2.87 -17.34 -39.84
C LYS A 735 2.47 -16.34 -40.91
N ASP A 736 1.24 -16.45 -41.39
CA ASP A 736 0.57 -15.42 -42.19
C ASP A 736 -0.16 -14.43 -41.25
N MET A 737 0.57 -13.41 -40.80
CA MET A 737 0.07 -12.40 -39.86
C MET A 737 -0.97 -11.42 -40.45
N ALA A 738 -1.08 -11.35 -41.78
CA ALA A 738 -1.98 -10.42 -42.46
C ALA A 738 -3.22 -11.12 -43.04
N GLY A 739 -3.14 -12.43 -43.28
CA GLY A 739 -4.18 -13.17 -43.98
C GLY A 739 -4.04 -13.05 -45.50
N THR A 740 -2.79 -13.00 -46.02
CA THR A 740 -2.49 -12.89 -47.44
C THR A 740 -2.20 -14.23 -48.13
N LEU A 741 -2.10 -15.33 -47.37
CA LEU A 741 -1.89 -16.67 -47.88
C LEU A 741 -3.19 -17.18 -48.52
N LYS A 742 -3.29 -17.05 -49.84
CA LYS A 742 -4.44 -17.52 -50.64
C LYS A 742 -4.56 -19.06 -50.59
N PRO A 743 -5.76 -19.64 -50.78
CA PRO A 743 -5.93 -21.10 -50.69
C PRO A 743 -5.02 -21.91 -51.62
N ARG A 744 -4.87 -21.47 -52.87
CA ARG A 744 -3.94 -22.09 -53.82
C ARG A 744 -2.47 -21.97 -53.39
N ALA A 745 -2.10 -20.84 -52.78
CA ALA A 745 -0.74 -20.62 -52.28
C ALA A 745 -0.47 -21.54 -51.08
N ALA A 746 -1.42 -21.66 -50.15
CA ALA A 746 -1.36 -22.59 -49.03
C ALA A 746 -1.13 -24.03 -49.52
N ARG A 747 -1.94 -24.51 -50.46
CA ARG A 747 -1.78 -25.86 -51.03
C ARG A 747 -0.37 -26.08 -51.59
N ILE A 748 0.13 -25.17 -52.43
CA ILE A 748 1.43 -25.30 -53.08
C ILE A 748 2.57 -25.26 -52.06
N LEU A 749 2.55 -24.28 -51.16
CA LEU A 749 3.61 -24.09 -50.17
C LEU A 749 3.72 -25.30 -49.25
N ILE A 750 2.59 -25.72 -48.67
CA ILE A 750 2.55 -26.83 -47.72
C ILE A 750 2.90 -28.16 -48.41
N SER A 751 2.41 -28.41 -49.62
CA SER A 751 2.78 -29.61 -50.38
C SER A 751 4.28 -29.66 -50.67
N ALA A 752 4.88 -28.53 -51.08
CA ALA A 752 6.31 -28.46 -51.39
C ALA A 752 7.18 -28.67 -50.14
N ILE A 753 6.77 -28.11 -49.00
CA ILE A 753 7.46 -28.33 -47.71
C ILE A 753 7.32 -29.79 -47.28
N ARG A 754 6.11 -30.36 -47.35
CA ARG A 754 5.84 -31.76 -46.97
C ARG A 754 6.62 -32.74 -47.82
N GLU A 755 6.72 -32.51 -49.13
CA GLU A 755 7.53 -33.32 -50.05
C GLU A 755 9.02 -33.28 -49.66
N ARG A 756 9.52 -32.10 -49.30
CA ARG A 756 10.92 -31.91 -48.91
C ARG A 756 11.25 -32.46 -47.52
N TYR A 757 10.32 -32.35 -46.58
CA TYR A 757 10.48 -32.77 -45.18
C TYR A 757 9.28 -33.63 -44.71
N PRO A 758 9.25 -34.93 -45.06
CA PRO A 758 8.10 -35.81 -44.80
C PRO A 758 7.75 -35.99 -43.32
N ASP A 759 8.77 -36.00 -42.45
CA ASP A 759 8.64 -36.29 -41.03
C ASP A 759 8.49 -35.06 -40.14
N LEU A 760 8.69 -33.85 -40.68
CA LEU A 760 8.66 -32.60 -39.92
C LEU A 760 7.21 -32.12 -39.74
N PRO A 761 6.70 -31.94 -38.51
CA PRO A 761 5.39 -31.33 -38.31
C PRO A 761 5.31 -29.89 -38.84
N ILE A 762 4.22 -29.55 -39.52
CA ILE A 762 3.95 -28.23 -40.10
C ILE A 762 2.75 -27.61 -39.39
N HIS A 763 2.96 -26.42 -38.82
CA HIS A 763 1.94 -25.63 -38.14
C HIS A 763 1.64 -24.36 -38.93
N VAL A 764 0.40 -24.17 -39.38
CA VAL A 764 0.00 -23.03 -40.21
C VAL A 764 -0.90 -22.08 -39.44
N HIS A 765 -0.51 -20.81 -39.42
CA HIS A 765 -1.25 -19.72 -38.81
C HIS A 765 -1.67 -18.72 -39.88
N THR A 766 -2.94 -18.29 -39.87
CA THR A 766 -3.45 -17.20 -40.71
C THR A 766 -4.38 -16.29 -39.93
N HIS A 767 -4.61 -15.10 -40.48
CA HIS A 767 -5.78 -14.28 -40.15
C HIS A 767 -6.85 -14.41 -41.24
N ASP A 768 -8.10 -14.10 -40.91
CA ASP A 768 -9.25 -14.13 -41.81
C ASP A 768 -9.59 -12.75 -42.39
N SER A 769 -8.60 -11.85 -42.45
CA SER A 769 -8.80 -10.43 -42.82
C SER A 769 -9.45 -10.30 -44.19
N ALA A 770 -9.06 -11.15 -45.14
CA ALA A 770 -9.59 -11.19 -46.51
C ALA A 770 -10.91 -11.97 -46.64
N GLY A 771 -11.37 -12.65 -45.58
CA GLY A 771 -12.52 -13.56 -45.61
C GLY A 771 -12.27 -14.89 -46.32
N THR A 772 -11.01 -15.26 -46.55
CA THR A 772 -10.61 -16.52 -47.21
C THR A 772 -9.85 -17.47 -46.28
N GLY A 773 -9.70 -17.13 -45.01
CA GLY A 773 -8.84 -17.85 -44.07
C GLY A 773 -9.32 -19.28 -43.83
N VAL A 774 -10.64 -19.52 -43.72
CA VAL A 774 -11.21 -20.88 -43.61
C VAL A 774 -10.79 -21.74 -44.82
N ALA A 775 -10.90 -21.20 -46.03
CA ALA A 775 -10.52 -21.89 -47.26
C ALA A 775 -9.01 -22.16 -47.31
N SER A 776 -8.19 -21.19 -46.90
CA SER A 776 -6.73 -21.34 -46.85
C SER A 776 -6.27 -22.40 -45.85
N MET A 777 -6.86 -22.43 -44.65
CA MET A 777 -6.54 -23.46 -43.66
C MET A 777 -7.04 -24.84 -44.07
N THR A 778 -8.19 -24.92 -44.75
CA THR A 778 -8.70 -26.19 -45.30
C THR A 778 -7.77 -26.74 -46.38
N GLU A 779 -7.29 -25.91 -47.31
CA GLU A 779 -6.31 -26.34 -48.31
C GLU A 779 -4.95 -26.67 -47.70
N ALA A 780 -4.53 -25.98 -46.64
CA ALA A 780 -3.31 -26.33 -45.89
C ALA A 780 -3.44 -27.71 -45.22
N ALA A 781 -4.57 -27.99 -44.57
CA ALA A 781 -4.86 -29.29 -43.97
C ALA A 781 -4.85 -30.41 -45.02
N LYS A 782 -5.54 -30.21 -46.16
CA LYS A 782 -5.55 -31.14 -47.30
C LYS A 782 -4.16 -31.36 -47.92
N ALA A 783 -3.28 -30.36 -47.85
CA ALA A 783 -1.90 -30.44 -48.31
C ALA A 783 -0.94 -31.08 -47.29
N GLY A 784 -1.43 -31.48 -46.11
CA GLY A 784 -0.66 -32.20 -45.10
C GLY A 784 -0.07 -31.32 -43.99
N ALA A 785 -0.69 -30.18 -43.68
CA ALA A 785 -0.43 -29.47 -42.43
C ALA A 785 -0.93 -30.31 -41.23
N ASP A 786 -0.11 -30.43 -40.19
CA ASP A 786 -0.43 -31.22 -39.00
C ASP A 786 -1.24 -30.41 -37.98
N VAL A 787 -1.03 -29.09 -37.96
CA VAL A 787 -1.73 -28.18 -37.07
C VAL A 787 -2.12 -26.89 -37.81
N ILE A 788 -3.32 -26.38 -37.54
CA ILE A 788 -3.79 -25.06 -38.00
C ILE A 788 -4.34 -24.22 -36.85
N ASP A 789 -4.09 -22.91 -36.88
CA ASP A 789 -4.65 -21.97 -35.91
C ASP A 789 -6.10 -21.58 -36.28
N ALA A 790 -6.98 -21.56 -35.28
CA ALA A 790 -8.35 -21.12 -35.38
C ALA A 790 -8.81 -20.47 -34.06
N ALA A 791 -9.95 -19.77 -34.06
CA ALA A 791 -10.54 -19.17 -32.87
C ALA A 791 -12.00 -19.58 -32.68
N SER A 792 -12.50 -19.46 -31.43
CA SER A 792 -13.92 -19.64 -31.11
C SER A 792 -14.77 -18.73 -31.99
N ASN A 793 -15.87 -19.27 -32.52
CA ASN A 793 -16.67 -18.65 -33.56
C ASN A 793 -17.03 -17.17 -33.28
N SER A 794 -17.52 -16.85 -32.08
CA SER A 794 -17.95 -15.51 -31.67
C SER A 794 -16.82 -14.47 -31.64
N ILE A 795 -15.56 -14.90 -31.55
CA ILE A 795 -14.37 -14.02 -31.58
C ILE A 795 -13.40 -14.39 -32.72
N SER A 796 -13.92 -15.02 -33.77
CA SER A 796 -13.21 -15.33 -35.01
C SER A 796 -13.58 -14.34 -36.13
N GLY A 797 -12.96 -14.50 -37.30
CA GLY A 797 -13.24 -13.73 -38.50
C GLY A 797 -12.68 -12.31 -38.48
N MET A 798 -12.82 -11.60 -39.61
CA MET A 798 -12.22 -10.27 -39.82
C MET A 798 -10.71 -10.35 -39.52
N THR A 799 -10.18 -9.45 -38.70
CA THR A 799 -8.75 -9.45 -38.33
C THR A 799 -8.36 -10.58 -37.37
N SER A 800 -9.28 -11.43 -36.91
CA SER A 800 -9.00 -12.61 -36.07
C SER A 800 -8.64 -13.83 -36.93
N GLN A 801 -8.43 -14.98 -36.29
CA GLN A 801 -8.30 -16.27 -36.96
C GLN A 801 -9.63 -16.74 -37.57
N PRO A 802 -9.60 -17.70 -38.51
CA PRO A 802 -10.79 -18.39 -38.98
C PRO A 802 -11.54 -19.12 -37.85
N SER A 803 -12.86 -19.30 -38.02
CA SER A 803 -13.72 -19.99 -37.05
C SER A 803 -13.39 -21.48 -36.95
N ILE A 804 -13.20 -21.98 -35.72
CA ILE A 804 -13.07 -23.44 -35.46
C ILE A 804 -14.28 -24.17 -36.02
N ASN A 805 -15.50 -23.69 -35.74
CA ASN A 805 -16.73 -24.33 -36.23
C ASN A 805 -16.80 -24.37 -37.76
N ALA A 806 -16.37 -23.31 -38.45
CA ALA A 806 -16.37 -23.28 -39.91
C ALA A 806 -15.34 -24.23 -40.52
N ILE A 807 -14.17 -24.38 -39.89
CA ILE A 807 -13.16 -25.36 -40.31
C ILE A 807 -13.66 -26.79 -40.09
N LEU A 808 -14.21 -27.09 -38.90
CA LEU A 808 -14.77 -28.40 -38.60
C LEU A 808 -15.90 -28.78 -39.57
N ALA A 809 -16.74 -27.80 -39.93
CA ALA A 809 -17.75 -27.98 -40.96
C ALA A 809 -17.11 -28.24 -42.33
N SER A 810 -16.03 -27.54 -42.69
CA SER A 810 -15.33 -27.74 -43.97
C SER A 810 -14.60 -29.08 -44.07
N PHE A 811 -14.31 -29.73 -42.94
CA PHE A 811 -13.70 -31.05 -42.91
C PHE A 811 -14.70 -32.17 -43.20
N GLU A 812 -16.02 -32.01 -42.96
CA GLU A 812 -17.10 -32.99 -43.22
C GLU A 812 -16.74 -34.49 -42.95
N SER A 813 -15.95 -34.78 -41.91
CA SER A 813 -15.40 -36.12 -41.58
C SER A 813 -14.29 -36.67 -42.50
N GLU A 814 -13.84 -35.90 -43.50
CA GLU A 814 -12.66 -36.21 -44.33
C GLU A 814 -11.34 -36.08 -43.55
N ILE A 815 -11.28 -35.16 -42.59
CA ILE A 815 -10.09 -34.87 -41.78
C ILE A 815 -10.48 -34.91 -40.29
N ASP A 816 -9.83 -35.78 -39.52
CA ASP A 816 -9.99 -35.81 -38.07
C ASP A 816 -9.24 -34.61 -37.43
N SER A 817 -9.88 -33.92 -36.50
CA SER A 817 -9.30 -32.81 -35.74
C SER A 817 -9.09 -33.13 -34.26
N GLY A 818 -9.59 -34.28 -33.79
CA GLY A 818 -9.66 -34.64 -32.37
C GLY A 818 -10.73 -33.88 -31.58
N LEU A 819 -11.45 -32.94 -32.20
CA LEU A 819 -12.49 -32.13 -31.54
C LEU A 819 -13.90 -32.67 -31.77
N VAL A 820 -14.78 -32.39 -30.81
CA VAL A 820 -16.20 -32.71 -30.88
C VAL A 820 -16.99 -31.44 -31.20
N PRO A 821 -17.59 -31.31 -32.39
CA PRO A 821 -18.21 -30.05 -32.84
C PRO A 821 -19.29 -29.48 -31.90
N SER A 822 -20.11 -30.33 -31.27
CA SER A 822 -21.17 -29.87 -30.36
C SER A 822 -20.60 -29.20 -29.11
N LEU A 823 -19.54 -29.74 -28.51
CA LEU A 823 -18.88 -29.17 -27.33
C LEU A 823 -18.21 -27.82 -27.65
N VAL A 824 -17.63 -27.68 -28.86
CA VAL A 824 -17.06 -26.42 -29.34
C VAL A 824 -18.17 -25.36 -29.48
N THR A 825 -19.31 -25.73 -30.05
CA THR A 825 -20.47 -24.84 -30.18
C THR A 825 -21.02 -24.39 -28.82
N GLU A 826 -21.13 -25.31 -27.85
CA GLU A 826 -21.60 -24.97 -26.50
C GLU A 826 -20.65 -24.01 -25.79
N LEU A 827 -19.32 -24.20 -25.95
CA LEU A 827 -18.30 -23.30 -25.42
C LEU A 827 -18.41 -21.87 -25.99
N ASP A 828 -18.74 -21.73 -27.27
CA ASP A 828 -18.81 -20.43 -27.95
C ASP A 828 -19.85 -19.47 -27.35
N ASN A 829 -20.90 -19.99 -26.71
CA ASN A 829 -21.92 -19.18 -26.04
C ASN A 829 -21.32 -18.25 -24.97
N TYR A 830 -20.22 -18.66 -24.32
CA TYR A 830 -19.49 -17.79 -23.41
C TYR A 830 -18.80 -16.64 -24.15
N TRP A 831 -18.13 -16.95 -25.25
CA TRP A 831 -17.38 -15.98 -26.04
C TRP A 831 -18.27 -14.95 -26.74
N GLY A 832 -19.50 -15.33 -27.10
CA GLY A 832 -20.52 -14.38 -27.55
C GLY A 832 -20.84 -13.32 -26.50
N GLN A 833 -20.97 -13.72 -25.23
CA GLN A 833 -21.17 -12.78 -24.12
C GLN A 833 -19.92 -11.95 -23.83
N MET A 834 -18.72 -12.55 -23.89
CA MET A 834 -17.45 -11.82 -23.72
C MET A 834 -17.28 -10.72 -24.74
N ARG A 835 -17.65 -10.96 -26.00
CA ARG A 835 -17.58 -9.91 -27.04
C ARG A 835 -18.47 -8.71 -26.71
N LEU A 836 -19.63 -8.92 -26.09
CA LEU A 836 -20.50 -7.84 -25.60
C LEU A 836 -19.92 -7.14 -24.36
N LEU A 837 -19.26 -7.88 -23.47
CA LEU A 837 -18.61 -7.32 -22.28
C LEU A 837 -17.42 -6.42 -22.65
N TYR A 838 -16.69 -6.77 -23.71
CA TYR A 838 -15.54 -6.02 -24.21
C TYR A 838 -15.87 -5.11 -25.40
N SER A 839 -17.16 -4.88 -25.69
CA SER A 839 -17.59 -4.12 -26.87
C SER A 839 -17.06 -2.69 -26.93
N CYS A 840 -16.70 -2.12 -25.77
CA CYS A 840 -16.08 -0.80 -25.66
C CYS A 840 -14.65 -0.73 -26.23
N PHE A 841 -14.08 -1.85 -26.70
CA PHE A 841 -12.78 -1.91 -27.36
C PHE A 841 -12.84 -2.38 -28.82
N GLU A 842 -14.04 -2.58 -29.38
CA GLU A 842 -14.16 -2.99 -30.78
C GLU A 842 -13.78 -1.86 -31.75
N ALA A 843 -13.06 -2.22 -32.81
CA ALA A 843 -12.58 -1.31 -33.85
C ALA A 843 -13.66 -0.88 -34.87
N ASP A 844 -14.91 -1.32 -34.68
CA ASP A 844 -16.07 -1.10 -35.57
C ASP A 844 -15.85 -1.50 -37.04
N LEU A 845 -15.05 -2.55 -37.29
CA LEU A 845 -14.88 -3.14 -38.62
C LEU A 845 -16.21 -3.77 -39.09
N LYS A 846 -16.61 -3.47 -40.33
CA LYS A 846 -17.93 -3.89 -40.88
C LYS A 846 -17.92 -5.23 -41.60
N GLY A 847 -16.74 -5.80 -41.87
CA GLY A 847 -16.59 -7.05 -42.60
C GLY A 847 -15.15 -7.29 -43.06
N PRO A 848 -14.92 -8.31 -43.90
CA PRO A 848 -13.61 -8.60 -44.49
C PRO A 848 -13.06 -7.43 -45.32
N ASP A 849 -11.74 -7.23 -45.32
CA ASP A 849 -11.03 -6.26 -46.15
C ASP A 849 -10.28 -6.99 -47.28
N PRO A 850 -10.83 -7.05 -48.51
CA PRO A 850 -10.15 -7.70 -49.63
C PRO A 850 -8.88 -6.95 -50.09
N GLU A 851 -8.70 -5.68 -49.71
CA GLU A 851 -7.51 -4.91 -50.06
C GLU A 851 -6.28 -5.34 -49.25
N VAL A 852 -6.43 -6.23 -48.27
CA VAL A 852 -5.29 -6.78 -47.50
C VAL A 852 -4.26 -7.46 -48.39
N TYR A 853 -4.66 -8.01 -49.54
CA TYR A 853 -3.73 -8.55 -50.54
C TYR A 853 -2.85 -7.50 -51.24
N GLN A 854 -3.20 -6.21 -51.09
CA GLN A 854 -2.45 -5.09 -51.64
C GLN A 854 -1.63 -4.39 -50.57
N HIS A 855 -2.25 -4.01 -49.45
CA HIS A 855 -1.59 -3.23 -48.39
C HIS A 855 -0.90 -4.09 -47.35
N GLU A 856 -1.30 -5.35 -47.20
CA GLU A 856 -0.67 -6.34 -46.32
C GLU A 856 -0.52 -5.87 -44.87
N ILE A 857 -1.50 -5.09 -44.40
CA ILE A 857 -1.51 -4.56 -43.03
C ILE A 857 -1.98 -5.70 -42.12
N PRO A 858 -1.18 -6.13 -41.13
CA PRO A 858 -1.62 -7.16 -40.18
C PRO A 858 -2.84 -6.74 -39.39
N GLY A 859 -3.67 -7.71 -38.98
CA GLY A 859 -4.95 -7.44 -38.33
C GLY A 859 -4.86 -6.46 -37.15
N GLY A 860 -4.00 -6.74 -36.17
CA GLY A 860 -3.80 -5.85 -35.02
C GLY A 860 -3.24 -4.46 -35.38
N GLN A 861 -2.43 -4.35 -36.45
CA GLN A 861 -1.93 -3.06 -36.93
C GLN A 861 -3.04 -2.26 -37.62
N LEU A 862 -3.95 -2.91 -38.34
CA LEU A 862 -5.06 -2.25 -39.05
C LEU A 862 -5.96 -1.49 -38.06
N THR A 863 -6.40 -2.19 -37.01
CA THR A 863 -7.19 -1.62 -35.91
C THR A 863 -6.49 -0.44 -35.25
N ASN A 864 -5.20 -0.61 -34.91
CA ASN A 864 -4.42 0.44 -34.25
C ASN A 864 -4.21 1.66 -35.15
N LEU A 865 -3.88 1.44 -36.42
CA LEU A 865 -3.62 2.51 -37.39
C LEU A 865 -4.89 3.32 -37.69
N LEU A 866 -6.06 2.66 -37.73
CA LEU A 866 -7.35 3.32 -37.88
C LEU A 866 -7.66 4.22 -36.68
N PHE A 867 -7.47 3.70 -35.45
CA PHE A 867 -7.68 4.47 -34.23
C PHE A 867 -6.74 5.69 -34.14
N GLN A 868 -5.46 5.50 -34.46
CA GLN A 868 -4.48 6.59 -34.53
C GLN A 868 -4.85 7.63 -35.58
N ALA A 869 -5.27 7.21 -36.78
CA ALA A 869 -5.70 8.11 -37.83
C ALA A 869 -6.91 8.94 -37.40
N GLN A 870 -7.87 8.35 -36.68
CA GLN A 870 -9.01 9.09 -36.12
C GLN A 870 -8.57 10.12 -35.08
N GLN A 871 -7.67 9.76 -34.16
CA GLN A 871 -7.14 10.69 -33.15
C GLN A 871 -6.36 11.87 -33.74
N LEU A 872 -5.63 11.64 -34.84
CA LEU A 872 -4.85 12.66 -35.54
C LEU A 872 -5.69 13.50 -36.53
N GLY A 873 -7.01 13.30 -36.58
CA GLY A 873 -7.90 14.00 -37.54
C GLY A 873 -7.73 13.55 -39.00
N LEU A 874 -7.02 12.43 -39.24
CA LEU A 874 -6.79 11.81 -40.54
C LEU A 874 -7.85 10.75 -40.90
N GLY A 875 -8.90 10.58 -40.10
CA GLY A 875 -9.94 9.58 -40.33
C GLY A 875 -10.60 9.69 -41.71
N THR A 876 -10.82 10.91 -42.21
CA THR A 876 -11.34 11.16 -43.57
C THR A 876 -10.34 10.85 -44.69
N LYS A 877 -9.04 10.70 -44.35
CA LYS A 877 -7.94 10.35 -45.25
C LYS A 877 -7.50 8.88 -45.10
N TRP A 878 -8.37 8.02 -44.56
CA TRP A 878 -8.02 6.61 -44.34
C TRP A 878 -7.59 5.88 -45.63
N LEU A 879 -8.29 6.11 -46.74
CA LEU A 879 -7.92 5.52 -48.04
C LEU A 879 -6.51 5.93 -48.48
N LEU A 880 -6.17 7.21 -48.32
CA LEU A 880 -4.82 7.71 -48.60
C LEU A 880 -3.78 7.08 -47.67
N THR A 881 -4.14 6.79 -46.42
CA THR A 881 -3.25 6.12 -45.46
C THR A 881 -2.97 4.68 -45.88
N LYS A 882 -3.97 3.94 -46.37
CA LYS A 882 -3.78 2.59 -46.93
C LYS A 882 -2.88 2.59 -48.17
N GLU A 883 -3.08 3.56 -49.08
CA GLU A 883 -2.19 3.74 -50.23
C GLU A 883 -0.76 4.09 -49.80
N ALA A 884 -0.59 5.04 -48.89
CA ALA A 884 0.72 5.43 -48.37
C ALA A 884 1.42 4.27 -47.64
N TYR A 885 0.68 3.34 -47.03
CA TYR A 885 1.25 2.13 -46.42
C TYR A 885 1.92 1.22 -47.44
N LYS A 886 1.32 1.07 -48.64
CA LYS A 886 1.94 0.34 -49.76
C LYS A 886 3.24 1.02 -50.20
N THR A 887 3.19 2.33 -50.39
CA THR A 887 4.37 3.14 -50.78
C THR A 887 5.46 3.09 -49.72
N ALA A 888 5.10 3.18 -48.44
CA ALA A 888 6.02 3.06 -47.33
C ALA A 888 6.70 1.68 -47.30
N ASN A 889 5.96 0.58 -47.53
CA ASN A 889 6.56 -0.75 -47.64
C ASN A 889 7.59 -0.81 -48.79
N HIS A 890 7.25 -0.23 -49.95
CA HIS A 890 8.17 -0.16 -51.08
C HIS A 890 9.44 0.64 -50.76
N LEU A 891 9.29 1.83 -50.15
CA LEU A 891 10.40 2.67 -49.71
C LEU A 891 11.34 1.97 -48.74
N LEU A 892 10.80 1.09 -47.88
CA LEU A 892 11.57 0.32 -46.91
C LEU A 892 12.19 -0.97 -47.50
N GLY A 893 11.99 -1.23 -48.80
CA GLY A 893 12.61 -2.33 -49.52
C GLY A 893 11.74 -3.58 -49.64
N ASP A 894 10.42 -3.46 -49.55
CA ASP A 894 9.44 -4.56 -49.52
C ASP A 894 9.74 -5.58 -48.40
N ILE A 895 9.28 -5.28 -47.19
CA ILE A 895 9.64 -6.02 -45.97
C ILE A 895 8.50 -6.92 -45.48
N VAL A 896 8.87 -7.90 -44.65
CA VAL A 896 7.91 -8.62 -43.82
C VAL A 896 7.35 -7.64 -42.79
N LYS A 897 6.02 -7.57 -42.68
CA LYS A 897 5.31 -6.59 -41.85
C LYS A 897 4.59 -7.28 -40.71
N VAL A 898 5.24 -7.37 -39.56
CA VAL A 898 4.68 -7.90 -38.31
C VAL A 898 5.27 -7.10 -37.17
N THR A 899 4.69 -7.08 -35.97
CA THR A 899 5.23 -6.23 -34.89
C THR A 899 6.71 -6.55 -34.60
N PRO A 900 7.63 -5.57 -34.71
CA PRO A 900 7.40 -4.13 -34.76
C PRO A 900 7.48 -3.49 -36.16
N THR A 901 7.88 -4.21 -37.21
CA THR A 901 8.08 -3.68 -38.57
C THR A 901 6.79 -3.16 -39.19
N SER A 902 5.63 -3.80 -38.91
CA SER A 902 4.33 -3.29 -39.36
C SER A 902 3.99 -1.90 -38.84
N LYS A 903 4.47 -1.55 -37.63
CA LYS A 903 4.37 -0.21 -37.05
C LYS A 903 5.30 0.77 -37.76
N VAL A 904 6.52 0.37 -38.11
CA VAL A 904 7.46 1.22 -38.88
C VAL A 904 6.83 1.66 -40.19
N VAL A 905 6.22 0.72 -40.93
CA VAL A 905 5.52 1.03 -42.18
C VAL A 905 4.32 1.96 -41.90
N GLY A 906 3.57 1.72 -40.83
CA GLY A 906 2.42 2.54 -40.43
C GLY A 906 2.76 3.98 -40.07
N ASP A 907 3.81 4.17 -39.27
CA ASP A 907 4.31 5.48 -38.86
C ASP A 907 4.83 6.27 -40.08
N LEU A 908 5.54 5.60 -41.00
CA LEU A 908 6.00 6.23 -42.24
C LEU A 908 4.82 6.63 -43.13
N ALA A 909 3.81 5.76 -43.27
CA ALA A 909 2.60 6.05 -44.03
C ALA A 909 1.84 7.27 -43.47
N GLN A 910 1.62 7.33 -42.15
CA GLN A 910 0.98 8.47 -41.50
C GLN A 910 1.83 9.74 -41.63
N PHE A 911 3.15 9.64 -41.48
CA PHE A 911 4.07 10.75 -41.67
C PHE A 911 3.99 11.32 -43.10
N MET A 912 3.95 10.44 -44.11
CA MET A 912 3.78 10.85 -45.51
C MET A 912 2.44 11.54 -45.75
N VAL A 913 1.34 10.99 -45.23
CA VAL A 913 -0.02 11.58 -45.39
C VAL A 913 -0.15 12.92 -44.65
N THR A 914 0.44 13.03 -43.46
CA THR A 914 0.39 14.25 -42.64
C THR A 914 1.14 15.39 -43.31
N ASN A 915 2.30 15.08 -43.91
CA ASN A 915 3.18 16.07 -44.55
C ASN A 915 2.96 16.19 -46.07
N ASN A 916 1.94 15.52 -46.63
CA ASN A 916 1.65 15.47 -48.07
C ASN A 916 2.87 15.07 -48.93
N LEU A 917 3.65 14.08 -48.47
CA LEU A 917 4.86 13.62 -49.15
C LEU A 917 4.57 12.48 -50.13
N THR A 918 5.10 12.58 -51.34
CA THR A 918 5.15 11.46 -52.30
C THR A 918 6.36 10.56 -52.08
N GLU A 919 6.43 9.42 -52.77
CA GLU A 919 7.60 8.53 -52.73
C GLU A 919 8.90 9.26 -53.10
N GLU A 920 8.86 10.07 -54.15
CA GLU A 920 10.01 10.81 -54.66
C GLU A 920 10.41 11.95 -53.71
N ASP A 921 9.44 12.60 -53.05
CA ASP A 921 9.73 13.61 -52.02
C ASP A 921 10.48 12.99 -50.84
N VAL A 922 10.05 11.82 -50.36
CA VAL A 922 10.73 11.10 -49.27
C VAL A 922 12.18 10.77 -49.64
N LYS A 923 12.43 10.28 -50.86
CA LYS A 923 13.80 9.96 -51.33
C LYS A 923 14.66 11.22 -51.46
N LYS A 924 14.12 12.28 -52.05
CA LYS A 924 14.84 13.53 -52.34
C LYS A 924 15.17 14.31 -51.06
N LEU A 925 14.22 14.38 -50.12
CA LEU A 925 14.33 15.16 -48.89
C LEU A 925 14.76 14.32 -47.68
N ALA A 926 15.19 13.08 -47.88
CA ALA A 926 15.52 12.14 -46.80
C ALA A 926 16.53 12.68 -45.77
N ALA A 927 17.47 13.53 -46.18
CA ALA A 927 18.46 14.12 -45.27
C ALA A 927 17.92 15.32 -44.47
N GLU A 928 16.81 15.92 -44.90
CA GLU A 928 16.21 17.13 -44.34
C GLU A 928 14.98 16.83 -43.48
N LEU A 929 14.32 15.69 -43.69
CA LEU A 929 13.11 15.30 -42.97
C LEU A 929 13.41 14.73 -41.58
N ASP A 930 12.61 15.11 -40.58
CA ASP A 930 12.64 14.53 -39.25
C ASP A 930 11.70 13.31 -39.16
N PHE A 931 12.25 12.15 -39.51
CA PHE A 931 11.50 10.89 -39.48
C PHE A 931 11.11 10.46 -38.06
N PRO A 932 9.98 9.76 -37.88
CA PRO A 932 9.63 9.16 -36.60
C PRO A 932 10.70 8.16 -36.13
N SER A 933 10.87 8.04 -34.82
CA SER A 933 11.94 7.23 -34.21
C SER A 933 11.92 5.77 -34.64
N SER A 934 10.75 5.18 -34.89
CA SER A 934 10.62 3.79 -35.36
C SER A 934 11.27 3.57 -36.74
N ILE A 935 11.20 4.55 -37.65
CA ILE A 935 11.89 4.51 -38.94
C ILE A 935 13.40 4.57 -38.72
N LEU A 936 13.85 5.45 -37.81
CA LEU A 936 15.26 5.57 -37.47
C LEU A 936 15.81 4.27 -36.85
N ASP A 937 15.08 3.66 -35.91
CA ASP A 937 15.44 2.41 -35.26
C ASP A 937 15.53 1.25 -36.27
N PHE A 938 14.58 1.19 -37.22
CA PHE A 938 14.63 0.23 -38.32
C PHE A 938 15.85 0.46 -39.22
N MET A 939 16.03 1.68 -39.72
CA MET A 939 17.16 2.02 -40.61
C MET A 939 18.51 1.85 -39.93
N GLU A 940 18.62 2.09 -38.63
CA GLU A 940 19.82 1.83 -37.83
C GLU A 940 20.17 0.34 -37.82
N GLY A 941 19.16 -0.53 -37.84
CA GLY A 941 19.30 -2.00 -37.79
C GLY A 941 18.92 -2.60 -36.44
N LEU A 942 18.30 -1.83 -35.53
CA LEU A 942 17.92 -2.29 -34.19
C LEU A 942 16.85 -3.40 -34.18
N MET A 943 16.14 -3.55 -35.30
CA MET A 943 15.10 -4.56 -35.49
C MET A 943 15.57 -5.78 -36.30
N GLY A 944 16.84 -5.85 -36.69
CA GLY A 944 17.38 -6.89 -37.57
C GLY A 944 17.67 -6.40 -38.98
N THR A 945 18.10 -7.33 -39.84
CA THR A 945 18.40 -7.04 -41.25
C THR A 945 17.29 -7.58 -42.15
N PRO A 946 16.65 -6.75 -42.99
CA PRO A 946 15.64 -7.24 -43.93
C PRO A 946 16.28 -8.11 -45.02
N TYR A 947 15.53 -9.11 -45.51
CA TYR A 947 15.95 -9.90 -46.66
C TYR A 947 16.25 -8.99 -47.87
N GLY A 948 17.40 -9.18 -48.53
CA GLY A 948 17.87 -8.29 -49.61
C GLY A 948 18.58 -7.00 -49.14
N GLY A 949 18.69 -6.77 -47.82
CA GLY A 949 19.36 -5.60 -47.25
C GLY A 949 18.50 -4.34 -47.22
N PHE A 950 19.04 -3.28 -46.61
CA PHE A 950 18.37 -1.98 -46.53
C PHE A 950 18.48 -1.20 -47.86
N PRO A 951 17.47 -0.38 -48.19
CA PRO A 951 17.51 0.46 -49.39
C PRO A 951 18.58 1.57 -49.25
N GLU A 952 19.58 1.55 -50.12
CA GLU A 952 20.61 2.60 -50.23
C GLU A 952 20.43 3.38 -51.55
N PRO A 953 20.67 4.70 -51.59
CA PRO A 953 21.24 5.56 -50.54
C PRO A 953 20.22 6.06 -49.49
N LEU A 954 18.96 5.59 -49.51
CA LEU A 954 17.90 6.09 -48.62
C LEU A 954 18.27 5.94 -47.14
N ARG A 955 18.75 4.76 -46.72
CA ARG A 955 19.23 4.52 -45.35
C ARG A 955 20.32 5.51 -44.95
N THR A 956 21.32 5.72 -45.82
CA THR A 956 22.40 6.69 -45.59
C THR A 956 21.84 8.08 -45.35
N ASN A 957 20.90 8.52 -46.18
CA ASN A 957 20.34 9.87 -46.10
C ASN A 957 19.47 10.06 -44.85
N ILE A 958 18.64 9.06 -44.48
CA ILE A 958 17.78 9.13 -43.29
C ILE A 958 18.59 9.18 -41.98
N LEU A 959 19.63 8.34 -41.86
CA LEU A 959 20.44 8.31 -40.64
C LEU A 959 21.43 9.47 -40.58
N GLY A 960 21.97 9.88 -41.72
CA GLY A 960 23.05 10.87 -41.81
C GLY A 960 24.19 10.54 -40.85
N ASN A 961 24.65 11.55 -40.11
CA ASN A 961 25.59 11.40 -38.99
C ASN A 961 24.87 11.29 -37.62
N LYS A 962 23.54 11.17 -37.60
CA LYS A 962 22.72 11.22 -36.37
C LYS A 962 22.74 9.88 -35.62
N ARG A 963 22.85 8.76 -36.32
CA ARG A 963 22.79 7.39 -35.77
C ARG A 963 23.72 6.43 -36.50
N PRO A 964 24.28 5.41 -35.82
CA PRO A 964 25.18 4.44 -36.45
C PRO A 964 24.43 3.52 -37.42
N LYS A 965 25.17 2.89 -38.35
CA LYS A 965 24.65 1.78 -39.16
C LYS A 965 25.11 0.45 -38.57
N LEU A 966 24.19 -0.33 -38.06
CA LEU A 966 24.49 -1.69 -37.60
C LEU A 966 24.56 -2.63 -38.81
N SER A 967 25.58 -3.50 -38.81
CA SER A 967 25.82 -4.56 -39.80
C SER A 967 25.78 -5.97 -39.19
N LYS A 968 25.55 -6.05 -37.88
CA LYS A 968 25.44 -7.29 -37.10
C LYS A 968 24.20 -7.21 -36.21
N ARG A 969 23.74 -8.35 -35.70
CA ARG A 969 22.63 -8.43 -34.76
C ARG A 969 22.83 -7.46 -33.56
N PRO A 970 21.84 -6.62 -33.22
CA PRO A 970 21.98 -5.60 -32.17
C PRO A 970 22.36 -6.13 -30.78
N GLY A 971 21.81 -7.29 -30.38
CA GLY A 971 22.05 -7.88 -29.06
C GLY A 971 23.51 -8.23 -28.77
N LEU A 972 24.35 -8.42 -29.80
CA LEU A 972 25.79 -8.68 -29.63
C LEU A 972 26.57 -7.48 -29.09
N GLY A 973 26.05 -6.26 -29.29
CA GLY A 973 26.66 -5.03 -28.79
C GLY A 973 26.22 -4.66 -27.36
N LEU A 974 25.27 -5.39 -26.78
CA LEU A 974 24.73 -5.11 -25.45
C LEU A 974 25.45 -5.94 -24.39
N ALA A 975 25.77 -5.31 -23.26
CA ALA A 975 26.35 -6.02 -22.12
C ALA A 975 25.32 -7.02 -21.53
N PRO A 976 25.76 -8.20 -21.06
CA PRO A 976 24.88 -9.12 -20.34
C PRO A 976 24.22 -8.46 -19.13
N ILE A 977 22.97 -8.82 -18.86
CA ILE A 977 22.24 -8.33 -17.68
C ILE A 977 22.82 -8.96 -16.40
N ASP A 978 23.11 -8.13 -15.40
CA ASP A 978 23.42 -8.57 -14.04
C ASP A 978 22.11 -8.71 -13.23
N PHE A 979 21.59 -9.93 -13.15
CA PHE A 979 20.33 -10.21 -12.47
C PHE A 979 20.39 -10.00 -10.96
N GLU A 980 21.55 -10.19 -10.32
CA GLU A 980 21.71 -9.95 -8.88
C GLU A 980 21.70 -8.45 -8.58
N ALA A 981 22.33 -7.62 -9.43
CA ALA A 981 22.23 -6.17 -9.32
C ALA A 981 20.77 -5.68 -9.48
N VAL A 982 20.05 -6.17 -10.50
CA VAL A 982 18.63 -5.84 -10.71
C VAL A 982 17.77 -6.28 -9.54
N LYS A 983 17.99 -7.49 -9.01
CA LYS A 983 17.29 -8.00 -7.83
C LYS A 983 17.49 -7.11 -6.61
N ASN A 984 18.74 -6.72 -6.34
CA ASN A 984 19.07 -5.84 -5.22
C ASN A 984 18.41 -4.45 -5.36
N GLU A 985 18.39 -3.89 -6.58
CA GLU A 985 17.67 -2.65 -6.86
C GLU A 985 16.17 -2.79 -6.57
N LEU A 986 15.52 -3.81 -7.13
CA LEU A 986 14.09 -4.02 -6.96
C LEU A 986 13.72 -4.32 -5.50
N VAL A 987 14.55 -5.08 -4.77
CA VAL A 987 14.35 -5.34 -3.33
C VAL A 987 14.47 -4.05 -2.52
N SER A 988 15.43 -3.17 -2.86
CA SER A 988 15.56 -1.87 -2.21
C SER A 988 14.35 -0.97 -2.44
N ARG A 989 13.71 -1.06 -3.62
CA ARG A 989 12.57 -0.20 -3.99
C ARG A 989 11.22 -0.73 -3.52
N TYR A 990 11.02 -2.05 -3.60
CA TYR A 990 9.70 -2.69 -3.44
C TYR A 990 9.65 -3.74 -2.31
N GLY A 991 10.77 -3.96 -1.61
CA GLY A 991 10.87 -4.88 -0.47
C GLY A 991 11.30 -6.29 -0.84
N SER A 992 11.45 -7.16 0.16
CA SER A 992 12.07 -8.48 0.05
C SER A 992 11.28 -9.55 -0.72
N LYS A 993 10.11 -9.22 -1.29
CA LYS A 993 9.22 -10.18 -1.97
C LYS A 993 9.39 -10.23 -3.50
N ILE A 994 10.48 -9.68 -4.04
CA ILE A 994 10.77 -9.72 -5.47
C ILE A 994 11.10 -11.14 -5.92
N THR A 995 10.46 -11.56 -7.01
CA THR A 995 10.63 -12.90 -7.62
C THR A 995 11.43 -12.83 -8.93
N GLU A 996 11.89 -13.98 -9.43
CA GLU A 996 12.53 -14.07 -10.75
C GLU A 996 11.59 -13.63 -11.89
N CYS A 997 10.27 -13.83 -11.73
CA CYS A 997 9.27 -13.31 -12.66
C CYS A 997 9.20 -11.77 -12.64
N ASP A 998 9.34 -11.14 -11.47
CA ASP A 998 9.40 -9.68 -11.37
C ASP A 998 10.65 -9.12 -12.08
N ILE A 999 11.79 -9.80 -11.92
CA ILE A 999 13.04 -9.45 -12.62
C ILE A 999 12.85 -9.58 -14.13
N ALA A 1000 12.29 -10.70 -14.60
CA ALA A 1000 12.00 -10.92 -16.02
C ALA A 1000 11.07 -9.85 -16.60
N SER A 1001 10.01 -9.48 -15.86
CA SER A 1001 9.10 -8.38 -16.25
C SER A 1001 9.81 -7.03 -16.32
N TYR A 1002 10.63 -6.70 -15.32
CA TYR A 1002 11.38 -5.45 -15.28
C TYR A 1002 12.41 -5.37 -16.41
N VAL A 1003 13.16 -6.44 -16.68
CA VAL A 1003 14.15 -6.48 -17.77
C VAL A 1003 13.47 -6.32 -19.13
N MET A 1004 12.29 -6.92 -19.33
CA MET A 1004 11.53 -6.77 -20.58
C MET A 1004 10.91 -5.38 -20.72
N TYR A 1005 10.39 -4.82 -19.62
CA TYR A 1005 9.61 -3.58 -19.61
C TYR A 1005 9.79 -2.77 -18.31
N PRO A 1006 10.93 -2.07 -18.11
CA PRO A 1006 11.25 -1.41 -16.84
C PRO A 1006 10.16 -0.42 -16.42
N LYS A 1007 9.83 0.52 -17.32
CA LYS A 1007 8.86 1.58 -17.03
C LYS A 1007 7.43 1.04 -16.81
N VAL A 1008 7.04 0.01 -17.55
CA VAL A 1008 5.70 -0.60 -17.42
C VAL A 1008 5.56 -1.31 -16.09
N PHE A 1009 6.60 -2.05 -15.70
CA PHE A 1009 6.65 -2.72 -14.42
C PHE A 1009 6.57 -1.72 -13.25
N GLU A 1010 7.31 -0.62 -13.33
CA GLU A 1010 7.25 0.45 -12.34
C GLU A 1010 5.86 1.07 -12.23
N ASP A 1011 5.24 1.41 -13.37
CA ASP A 1011 3.90 1.98 -13.41
C ASP A 1011 2.86 0.97 -12.89
N PHE A 1012 3.00 -0.31 -13.22
CA PHE A 1012 2.17 -1.40 -12.69
C PHE A 1012 2.29 -1.52 -11.17
N LYS A 1013 3.51 -1.49 -10.60
CA LYS A 1013 3.71 -1.50 -9.14
C LYS A 1013 3.07 -0.27 -8.48
N ALA A 1014 3.17 0.90 -9.10
CA ALA A 1014 2.50 2.11 -8.61
C ALA A 1014 0.96 1.98 -8.61
N GLN A 1015 0.38 1.33 -9.63
CA GLN A 1015 -1.06 1.04 -9.65
C GLN A 1015 -1.46 0.02 -8.58
N LEU A 1016 -0.66 -1.03 -8.38
CA LEU A 1016 -0.88 -2.02 -7.30
C LEU A 1016 -0.79 -1.37 -5.91
N ASP A 1017 0.11 -0.40 -5.73
CA ASP A 1017 0.22 0.38 -4.51
C ASP A 1017 -0.98 1.29 -4.30
N LYS A 1018 -1.52 1.90 -5.36
CA LYS A 1018 -2.69 2.79 -5.29
C LYS A 1018 -4.02 2.04 -5.10
N TYR A 1019 -4.27 1.02 -5.90
CA TYR A 1019 -5.59 0.37 -6.05
C TYR A 1019 -5.62 -1.10 -5.62
N GLY A 1020 -4.46 -1.70 -5.35
CA GLY A 1020 -4.38 -3.11 -4.96
C GLY A 1020 -4.56 -4.03 -6.16
N ASP A 1021 -4.81 -5.31 -5.89
CA ASP A 1021 -5.03 -6.30 -6.95
C ASP A 1021 -6.40 -6.09 -7.58
N LEU A 1022 -6.43 -5.53 -8.79
CA LEU A 1022 -7.65 -5.32 -9.56
C LEU A 1022 -8.05 -6.54 -10.38
N SER A 1023 -7.20 -7.57 -10.49
CA SER A 1023 -7.50 -8.78 -11.27
C SER A 1023 -8.68 -9.58 -10.73
N VAL A 1024 -9.05 -9.35 -9.46
CA VAL A 1024 -10.19 -10.00 -8.79
C VAL A 1024 -11.53 -9.28 -9.01
N LEU A 1025 -11.52 -8.05 -9.52
CA LEU A 1025 -12.77 -7.35 -9.82
C LEU A 1025 -13.45 -8.00 -11.03
N PRO A 1026 -14.78 -8.23 -10.99
CA PRO A 1026 -15.53 -8.57 -12.19
C PRO A 1026 -15.32 -7.51 -13.27
N THR A 1027 -15.13 -7.94 -14.52
CA THR A 1027 -14.78 -7.05 -15.65
C THR A 1027 -15.79 -5.93 -15.83
N ARG A 1028 -17.07 -6.19 -15.56
CA ARG A 1028 -18.12 -5.17 -15.57
C ARG A 1028 -17.83 -3.98 -14.64
N TYR A 1029 -17.41 -4.25 -13.40
CA TYR A 1029 -17.08 -3.22 -12.41
C TYR A 1029 -15.64 -2.70 -12.51
N PHE A 1030 -14.82 -3.30 -13.38
CA PHE A 1030 -13.55 -2.75 -13.82
C PHE A 1030 -13.76 -1.71 -14.94
N LEU A 1031 -14.66 -1.98 -15.89
CA LEU A 1031 -14.88 -1.12 -17.06
C LEU A 1031 -15.96 -0.04 -16.85
N ARG A 1032 -16.92 -0.27 -15.94
CA ARG A 1032 -18.05 0.62 -15.71
C ARG A 1032 -18.32 0.85 -14.22
N ALA A 1033 -18.70 2.08 -13.88
CA ALA A 1033 -19.18 2.42 -12.56
C ALA A 1033 -20.45 1.61 -12.18
N ALA A 1034 -20.54 1.23 -10.92
CA ALA A 1034 -21.77 0.67 -10.36
C ALA A 1034 -22.87 1.75 -10.30
N LYS A 1035 -24.12 1.37 -10.52
CA LYS A 1035 -25.27 2.26 -10.33
C LYS A 1035 -25.51 2.48 -8.83
N ILE A 1036 -26.11 3.62 -8.46
CA ILE A 1036 -26.50 3.86 -7.07
C ILE A 1036 -27.47 2.76 -6.63
N ASN A 1037 -27.23 2.19 -5.45
CA ASN A 1037 -27.87 1.02 -4.86
C ASN A 1037 -27.59 -0.33 -5.55
N GLU A 1038 -26.71 -0.40 -6.55
CA GLU A 1038 -26.24 -1.66 -7.10
C GLU A 1038 -25.28 -2.35 -6.14
N GLU A 1039 -25.58 -3.61 -5.80
CA GLU A 1039 -24.76 -4.47 -4.94
C GLU A 1039 -24.07 -5.53 -5.78
N PHE A 1040 -22.81 -5.82 -5.46
CA PHE A 1040 -22.04 -6.89 -6.08
C PHE A 1040 -21.02 -7.47 -5.12
N SER A 1041 -20.45 -8.61 -5.48
CA SER A 1041 -19.47 -9.33 -4.69
C SER A 1041 -18.11 -9.36 -5.37
N VAL A 1042 -17.04 -9.31 -4.56
CA VAL A 1042 -15.66 -9.40 -5.01
C VAL A 1042 -14.90 -10.39 -4.12
N ASP A 1043 -14.47 -11.50 -4.68
CA ASP A 1043 -13.67 -12.51 -3.97
C ASP A 1043 -12.19 -12.14 -4.00
N ILE A 1044 -11.67 -11.67 -2.86
CA ILE A 1044 -10.27 -11.22 -2.74
C ILE A 1044 -9.31 -12.31 -2.26
N ASP A 1045 -9.85 -13.42 -1.76
CA ASP A 1045 -9.11 -14.56 -1.23
C ASP A 1045 -10.08 -15.74 -1.01
N GLN A 1046 -9.55 -16.95 -0.79
CA GLN A 1046 -10.39 -18.09 -0.45
C GLN A 1046 -11.17 -17.83 0.85
N GLY A 1047 -12.50 -17.85 0.77
CA GLY A 1047 -13.39 -17.57 1.90
C GLY A 1047 -13.43 -16.10 2.33
N LYS A 1048 -12.93 -15.15 1.53
CA LYS A 1048 -13.00 -13.71 1.80
C LYS A 1048 -13.67 -12.98 0.64
N THR A 1049 -14.95 -12.72 0.81
CA THR A 1049 -15.78 -11.96 -0.14
C THR A 1049 -16.05 -10.56 0.40
N LEU A 1050 -15.92 -9.56 -0.45
CA LEU A 1050 -16.37 -8.20 -0.20
C LEU A 1050 -17.74 -8.03 -0.87
N ILE A 1051 -18.77 -7.74 -0.08
CA ILE A 1051 -20.08 -7.33 -0.56
C ILE A 1051 -20.06 -5.80 -0.58
N ILE A 1052 -20.13 -5.23 -1.77
CA ILE A 1052 -19.99 -3.80 -2.01
C ILE A 1052 -21.27 -3.26 -2.62
N LYS A 1053 -21.77 -2.14 -2.10
CA LYS A 1053 -22.91 -1.42 -2.66
C LYS A 1053 -22.61 0.06 -2.74
N LEU A 1054 -22.81 0.68 -3.90
CA LEU A 1054 -22.67 2.14 -4.03
C LEU A 1054 -23.90 2.82 -3.41
N LEU A 1055 -23.71 3.72 -2.45
CA LEU A 1055 -24.80 4.40 -1.74
C LEU A 1055 -25.07 5.80 -2.29
N ALA A 1056 -24.01 6.61 -2.45
CA ALA A 1056 -24.13 8.00 -2.87
C ALA A 1056 -22.80 8.57 -3.37
N ILE A 1057 -22.88 9.67 -4.10
CA ILE A 1057 -21.73 10.48 -4.52
C ILE A 1057 -21.94 11.88 -3.92
N GLY A 1058 -20.98 12.34 -3.13
CA GLY A 1058 -21.01 13.66 -2.53
C GLY A 1058 -20.85 14.78 -3.56
N GLU A 1059 -21.28 15.97 -3.15
CA GLU A 1059 -20.96 17.21 -3.86
C GLU A 1059 -19.45 17.46 -3.85
N ILE A 1060 -18.97 18.23 -4.81
CA ILE A 1060 -17.57 18.61 -4.84
C ILE A 1060 -17.27 19.60 -3.72
N ASN A 1061 -16.19 19.35 -2.98
CA ASN A 1061 -15.66 20.31 -2.05
C ASN A 1061 -14.79 21.32 -2.81
N GLU A 1062 -15.33 22.52 -3.05
CA GLU A 1062 -14.70 23.60 -3.82
C GLU A 1062 -13.29 23.98 -3.33
N LYS A 1063 -12.98 23.79 -2.03
CA LYS A 1063 -11.67 24.12 -1.47
C LYS A 1063 -10.61 23.07 -1.77
N THR A 1064 -11.01 21.82 -1.98
CA THR A 1064 -10.08 20.69 -2.12
C THR A 1064 -10.14 20.03 -3.50
N GLY A 1065 -11.18 20.29 -4.29
CA GLY A 1065 -11.43 19.62 -5.56
C GLY A 1065 -11.79 18.15 -5.44
N ARG A 1066 -12.28 17.70 -4.28
CA ARG A 1066 -12.58 16.29 -4.00
C ARG A 1066 -14.07 16.04 -3.80
N ARG A 1067 -14.50 14.83 -4.15
CA ARG A 1067 -15.82 14.27 -3.83
C ARG A 1067 -15.68 13.08 -2.90
N ASP A 1068 -16.57 12.97 -1.93
CA ASP A 1068 -16.66 11.77 -1.10
C ASP A 1068 -17.65 10.79 -1.74
N VAL A 1069 -17.19 9.59 -2.08
CA VAL A 1069 -18.03 8.51 -2.61
C VAL A 1069 -18.35 7.55 -1.47
N PHE A 1070 -19.65 7.29 -1.26
CA PHE A 1070 -20.15 6.48 -0.15
C PHE A 1070 -20.51 5.09 -0.63
N PHE A 1071 -19.97 4.08 0.04
CA PHE A 1071 -20.22 2.66 -0.19
C PHE A 1071 -20.75 2.01 1.07
N GLU A 1072 -21.51 0.93 0.92
CA GLU A 1072 -21.66 -0.09 1.95
C GLU A 1072 -20.65 -1.21 1.65
N LEU A 1073 -19.87 -1.62 2.64
CA LEU A 1073 -18.90 -2.70 2.55
C LEU A 1073 -19.17 -3.71 3.67
N ASN A 1074 -19.64 -4.90 3.32
CA ASN A 1074 -20.02 -5.96 4.26
C ASN A 1074 -21.01 -5.46 5.34
N GLY A 1075 -22.04 -4.71 4.92
CA GLY A 1075 -23.09 -4.18 5.81
C GLY A 1075 -22.71 -2.89 6.55
N GLU A 1076 -21.54 -2.31 6.31
CA GLU A 1076 -21.14 -1.06 6.94
C GLU A 1076 -20.85 0.07 5.95
N ALA A 1077 -21.35 1.26 6.26
CA ALA A 1077 -21.03 2.47 5.51
C ALA A 1077 -19.52 2.78 5.54
N ARG A 1078 -19.00 3.15 4.38
CA ARG A 1078 -17.63 3.57 4.10
C ARG A 1078 -17.68 4.76 3.16
N SER A 1079 -16.68 5.61 3.23
CA SER A 1079 -16.47 6.67 2.25
C SER A 1079 -15.04 6.64 1.75
N VAL A 1080 -14.83 7.01 0.49
CA VAL A 1080 -13.52 7.31 -0.08
C VAL A 1080 -13.55 8.69 -0.70
N SER A 1081 -12.54 9.50 -0.42
CA SER A 1081 -12.42 10.83 -0.98
C SER A 1081 -11.62 10.78 -2.28
N ILE A 1082 -12.19 11.22 -3.39
CA ILE A 1082 -11.63 11.12 -4.75
C ILE A 1082 -11.43 12.52 -5.31
N VAL A 1083 -10.32 12.76 -5.99
CA VAL A 1083 -10.09 14.03 -6.72
C VAL A 1083 -10.94 14.03 -7.97
N ASP A 1084 -11.75 15.06 -8.16
CA ASP A 1084 -12.53 15.25 -9.38
C ASP A 1084 -11.67 15.95 -10.43
N THR A 1085 -11.31 15.23 -11.48
CA THR A 1085 -10.40 15.70 -12.53
C THR A 1085 -11.07 16.60 -13.57
N SER A 1086 -12.40 16.76 -13.51
CA SER A 1086 -13.14 17.63 -14.43
C SER A 1086 -12.88 19.13 -14.19
N LEU A 1087 -12.35 19.48 -13.02
CA LEU A 1087 -12.00 20.84 -12.65
C LEU A 1087 -10.48 20.97 -12.50
N SER A 1088 -9.86 21.76 -13.37
CA SER A 1088 -8.49 22.25 -13.18
C SER A 1088 -8.46 23.27 -12.04
N ILE A 1089 -8.59 22.79 -10.80
CA ILE A 1089 -8.40 23.63 -9.63
C ILE A 1089 -6.89 23.81 -9.49
N GLU A 1090 -6.43 25.05 -9.67
CA GLU A 1090 -5.11 25.49 -9.22
C GLU A 1090 -5.07 25.39 -7.68
N THR A 1091 -4.91 24.18 -7.14
CA THR A 1091 -4.37 24.05 -5.79
C THR A 1091 -3.00 24.72 -5.84
N LYS A 1092 -2.84 25.82 -5.09
CA LYS A 1092 -1.52 26.38 -4.77
C LYS A 1092 -0.72 25.33 -3.99
N SER A 1093 -0.18 24.34 -4.70
CA SER A 1093 0.84 23.45 -4.19
C SER A 1093 2.09 24.28 -4.04
N ARG A 1094 2.57 24.43 -2.80
CA ARG A 1094 3.85 25.10 -2.57
C ARG A 1094 4.98 24.17 -3.05
N PRO A 1095 6.04 24.71 -3.68
CA PRO A 1095 7.22 23.91 -4.01
C PRO A 1095 7.77 23.23 -2.76
N LYS A 1096 8.31 22.03 -2.89
CA LYS A 1096 9.00 21.35 -1.78
C LYS A 1096 10.49 21.67 -1.82
N ALA A 1097 11.11 21.76 -0.64
CA ALA A 1097 12.57 21.88 -0.57
C ALA A 1097 13.22 20.58 -1.10
N ASN A 1098 14.09 20.71 -2.12
CA ASN A 1098 14.68 19.58 -2.85
C ASN A 1098 16.19 19.73 -3.10
N ASN A 1099 16.82 20.81 -2.63
CA ASN A 1099 18.25 21.04 -2.76
C ASN A 1099 18.82 21.73 -1.49
N PRO A 1100 20.16 21.79 -1.32
CA PRO A 1100 20.79 22.32 -0.10
C PRO A 1100 20.58 23.82 0.17
N ASN A 1101 20.17 24.57 -0.86
CA ASN A 1101 19.95 26.01 -0.81
C ASN A 1101 18.49 26.37 -0.49
N HIS A 1102 17.62 25.37 -0.38
CA HIS A 1102 16.21 25.53 -0.04
C HIS A 1102 15.99 25.38 1.47
N VAL A 1103 15.27 26.34 2.06
CA VAL A 1103 14.84 26.27 3.47
C VAL A 1103 13.41 25.71 3.49
N GLY A 1104 13.27 24.43 3.83
CA GLY A 1104 11.98 23.76 3.95
C GLY A 1104 11.38 23.81 5.36
N ALA A 1105 10.06 23.71 5.46
CA ALA A 1105 9.38 23.51 6.73
C ALA A 1105 9.72 22.12 7.30
N PRO A 1106 10.30 22.01 8.52
CA PRO A 1106 10.69 20.72 9.08
C PRO A 1106 9.49 19.81 9.40
N MET A 1107 8.31 20.39 9.57
CA MET A 1107 7.05 19.71 9.85
C MET A 1107 5.85 20.59 9.49
N SER A 1108 4.65 20.01 9.42
CA SER A 1108 3.42 20.80 9.26
C SER A 1108 3.17 21.65 10.50
N GLY A 1109 2.81 22.92 10.30
CA GLY A 1109 2.63 23.90 11.38
C GLY A 1109 2.17 25.25 10.87
N VAL A 1110 2.18 26.26 11.74
CA VAL A 1110 1.82 27.64 11.40
C VAL A 1110 3.03 28.54 11.58
N ILE A 1111 3.37 29.36 10.58
CA ILE A 1111 4.44 30.36 10.73
C ILE A 1111 3.96 31.44 11.70
N ILE A 1112 4.59 31.55 12.87
CA ILE A 1112 4.28 32.58 13.86
C ILE A 1112 4.96 33.89 13.48
N GLU A 1113 6.22 33.80 13.05
CA GLU A 1113 7.07 34.97 12.82
C GLU A 1113 8.02 34.68 11.65
N LEU A 1114 8.18 35.64 10.73
CA LEU A 1114 9.11 35.53 9.62
C LEU A 1114 10.27 36.51 9.85
N LYS A 1115 11.49 35.98 10.03
CA LYS A 1115 12.67 36.77 10.43
C LYS A 1115 13.55 37.20 9.27
N ALA A 1116 13.57 36.44 8.18
CA ALA A 1116 14.35 36.74 6.99
C ALA A 1116 13.52 37.51 5.96
N LYS A 1117 14.14 38.50 5.29
CA LYS A 1117 13.54 39.25 4.17
C LYS A 1117 14.27 38.92 2.86
N SER A 1118 13.53 38.94 1.76
CA SER A 1118 14.12 38.81 0.43
C SER A 1118 15.25 39.83 0.22
N GLY A 1119 16.39 39.38 -0.30
CA GLY A 1119 17.59 40.18 -0.52
C GLY A 1119 18.49 40.37 0.72
N GLN A 1120 18.17 39.78 1.87
CA GLN A 1120 18.99 39.85 3.07
C GLN A 1120 20.19 38.88 3.00
N ASP A 1121 21.38 39.32 3.42
CA ASP A 1121 22.53 38.44 3.63
C ASP A 1121 22.33 37.63 4.91
N ILE A 1122 22.47 36.30 4.82
CA ILE A 1122 22.23 35.36 5.92
C ILE A 1122 23.38 34.36 6.05
N LYS A 1123 23.81 34.07 7.27
CA LYS A 1123 24.84 33.06 7.56
C LYS A 1123 24.18 31.74 7.93
N LYS A 1124 24.91 30.65 7.71
CA LYS A 1124 24.50 29.31 8.17
C LYS A 1124 24.23 29.35 9.68
N GLY A 1125 23.03 28.95 10.10
CA GLY A 1125 22.57 28.96 11.48
C GLY A 1125 21.68 30.16 11.86
N ASP A 1126 21.67 31.24 11.08
CA ASP A 1126 20.84 32.41 11.35
C ASP A 1126 19.34 32.05 11.26
N PRO A 1127 18.49 32.62 12.12
CA PRO A 1127 17.07 32.33 12.17
C PRO A 1127 16.30 32.95 11.00
N VAL A 1128 15.48 32.14 10.34
CA VAL A 1128 14.74 32.47 9.13
C VAL A 1128 13.25 32.66 9.40
N ALA A 1129 12.64 31.77 10.17
CA ALA A 1129 11.24 31.82 10.57
C ALA A 1129 11.02 31.10 11.90
N VAL A 1130 9.91 31.37 12.57
CA VAL A 1130 9.45 30.66 13.77
C VAL A 1130 8.16 29.93 13.41
N LEU A 1131 8.17 28.61 13.56
CA LEU A 1131 7.06 27.71 13.27
C LEU A 1131 6.41 27.23 14.58
N SER A 1132 5.09 27.38 14.70
CA SER A 1132 4.30 26.72 15.73
C SER A 1132 3.89 25.32 15.27
N ALA A 1133 4.33 24.29 15.98
CA ALA A 1133 3.82 22.95 15.79
C ALA A 1133 3.86 22.17 17.11
N MET A 1134 2.81 21.39 17.40
CA MET A 1134 2.79 20.46 18.54
C MET A 1134 3.11 21.09 19.91
N LYS A 1135 2.59 22.30 20.16
CA LYS A 1135 2.84 23.09 21.41
C LYS A 1135 4.30 23.53 21.57
N MET A 1136 5.07 23.57 20.48
CA MET A 1136 6.45 24.03 20.45
C MET A 1136 6.59 25.12 19.40
N GLU A 1137 7.29 26.19 19.75
CA GLU A 1137 7.82 27.15 18.80
C GLU A 1137 9.20 26.67 18.38
N MET A 1138 9.39 26.46 17.08
CA MET A 1138 10.65 26.02 16.51
C MET A 1138 11.22 27.13 15.65
N VAL A 1139 12.45 27.53 15.95
CA VAL A 1139 13.21 28.44 15.09
C VAL A 1139 13.79 27.63 13.94
N ILE A 1140 13.46 28.02 12.71
CA ILE A 1140 13.98 27.45 11.48
C ILE A 1140 15.19 28.28 11.07
N SER A 1141 16.35 27.64 10.93
CA SER A 1141 17.62 28.31 10.62
C SER A 1141 18.09 28.07 9.18
N ALA A 1142 18.91 28.98 8.66
CA ALA A 1142 19.50 28.87 7.33
C ALA A 1142 20.52 27.71 7.26
N PRO A 1143 20.43 26.78 6.28
CA PRO A 1143 21.33 25.64 6.16
C PRO A 1143 22.69 26.01 5.52
N VAL A 1144 22.72 27.10 4.76
CA VAL A 1144 23.90 27.62 4.03
C VAL A 1144 24.04 29.13 4.25
N HIS A 1145 25.22 29.66 3.89
CA HIS A 1145 25.42 31.10 3.81
C HIS A 1145 25.03 31.58 2.42
N GLY A 1146 24.55 32.81 2.30
CA GLY A 1146 24.22 33.42 1.01
C GLY A 1146 23.20 34.53 1.16
N LYS A 1147 22.56 34.89 0.07
CA LYS A 1147 21.55 35.96 0.02
C LYS A 1147 20.16 35.35 -0.11
N VAL A 1148 19.24 35.72 0.77
CA VAL A 1148 17.85 35.25 0.73
C VAL A 1148 17.24 35.64 -0.62
N GLY A 1149 16.76 34.64 -1.37
CA GLY A 1149 16.06 34.80 -2.63
C GLY A 1149 14.60 35.15 -2.42
N GLU A 1150 13.71 34.32 -2.95
CA GLU A 1150 12.26 34.47 -2.82
C GLU A 1150 11.77 33.86 -1.50
N VAL A 1151 10.77 34.50 -0.89
CA VAL A 1151 10.09 34.00 0.31
C VAL A 1151 8.68 33.56 -0.09
N PHE A 1152 8.37 32.28 0.12
CA PHE A 1152 7.16 31.62 -0.36
C PHE A 1152 6.04 31.54 0.68
N VAL A 1153 6.25 32.08 1.88
CA VAL A 1153 5.31 32.02 3.02
C VAL A 1153 5.13 33.37 3.72
N LYS A 1154 4.05 33.50 4.48
CA LYS A 1154 3.76 34.69 5.31
C LYS A 1154 3.45 34.29 6.75
N GLU A 1155 3.57 35.25 7.67
CA GLU A 1155 3.13 35.08 9.05
C GLU A 1155 1.63 34.73 9.11
N GLY A 1156 1.29 33.77 9.98
CA GLY A 1156 -0.04 33.19 10.11
C GLY A 1156 -0.40 32.11 9.09
N GLU A 1157 0.43 31.84 8.07
CA GLU A 1157 0.15 30.79 7.09
C GLU A 1157 0.46 29.38 7.63
N SER A 1158 -0.42 28.43 7.30
CA SER A 1158 -0.18 27.00 7.52
C SER A 1158 0.70 26.44 6.41
N VAL A 1159 1.73 25.71 6.82
CA VAL A 1159 2.68 25.02 5.93
C VAL A 1159 2.63 23.54 6.19
N ASP A 1160 2.83 22.74 5.13
CA ASP A 1160 3.01 21.31 5.25
C ASP A 1160 4.48 20.93 5.41
N ALA A 1161 4.76 19.73 5.92
CA ALA A 1161 6.10 19.21 6.00
C ALA A 1161 6.81 19.31 4.63
N ASN A 1162 8.02 19.86 4.65
CA ASN A 1162 8.90 20.10 3.52
C ASN A 1162 8.44 21.17 2.51
N ASP A 1163 7.38 21.95 2.80
CA ASP A 1163 7.06 23.16 2.02
C ASP A 1163 8.26 24.11 2.01
N LEU A 1164 8.60 24.62 0.83
CA LEU A 1164 9.65 25.63 0.67
C LEU A 1164 9.21 26.92 1.34
N LEU A 1165 10.00 27.40 2.30
CA LEU A 1165 9.78 28.66 3.00
C LEU A 1165 10.48 29.80 2.27
N LEU A 1166 11.75 29.60 1.95
CA LEU A 1166 12.55 30.50 1.11
C LEU A 1166 13.73 29.76 0.46
N ASP A 1167 14.31 30.35 -0.58
CA ASP A 1167 15.59 29.93 -1.16
C ASP A 1167 16.75 30.85 -0.77
N ILE A 1168 17.97 30.32 -0.80
CA ILE A 1168 19.21 31.05 -0.55
C ILE A 1168 20.07 30.99 -1.82
N ASN A 1169 20.33 32.15 -2.40
CA ASN A 1169 21.21 32.28 -3.55
C ASN A 1169 22.67 32.42 -3.08
N ASN A 1170 23.58 31.76 -3.79
CA ASN A 1170 25.02 31.85 -3.53
C ASN A 1170 25.59 33.22 -3.88
#